data_AF-A0A2S7QVT2-F1
#
_entry.id   AF-A0A2S7QVT2-F1
#
_cell.length_a   1.000
_cell.length_b   1.000
_cell.length_c   1.000
_cell.angle_alpha   90.00
_cell.angle_beta   90.00
_cell.angle_gamma   90.00
#
_symmetry.space_group_name_H-M   'P 1'
#
loop_
_entity.id
_entity.type
_entity.pdbx_description
1 polymer ?
#
loop_
_entity_poly.entity_id
_entity_poly.type
_entity_poly.pdbx_seq_one_letter_code
_entity_poly.pdbx_strand_id
1 'polypeptide(L)'
;MSTLEVKTPWYIPEILRYIRIYTNLSDFAALCQTSKGIHNVGRELLYESIYLELSNRHLDSLSLLYRTLEENPTLASQVKKLYFQLCDSKTSSRDDDLRSHHASQSPTLSKILDLCPNLTTISITHPYPVSDPVTQKINRSISNALHLQELKFITIDTMWPPHIPGETDVNISLLTHALRVKSLSSISMTLQQGPDSLILPASLVMPPVNSIVRLSLKNAYLSMESLSGIMSQLIHLKHLSLSFLWYADPVNPHVGEHLDCDKLGLALAHRASALQSLKIAVRFESRCALEVTGGGGPHSNWGPRHSIGSLESFTKLQSLQLAPEILLGWEKDVNVSLRDLLPVSLRDLHFRWDFGAWEKSPWEFEALCELLATNLDSTNPLPLRDLVLTCFDDEVSRFQKSFELIESRSAVLISALRLVCAVVIQSLVVFPSKTAMPPTPHTPAAVTQSVVTDLTICVFSPNDPPSTCELDPRIWHRIEKDLFLYTSEKSAWLYVALANEEGLTAEDLLVTDIRVGEPRPNSSSGDSWESRPYGIWVLRSKFAGNIDQAVTEVDVLFGIDAVDPRPQWTLMRSPLQLNAPPNIPIARLSILHGRSTPRSDVRPALRVRKDGKFKIVQISDTHMVTGVGVCRDAIDADGKDLPESEADPLTVEFMGRILDVERPDLVVLTGDQLHHDIPDSQSALFKVVAPIIERRIPFAAVFGNHDSEGVHALSRTAQMSILQNLPFNLSEPGPSQVDGTGNFYLQVLAPFPSEDPLINIIFPRFAQPNPKQNPQPRLRPYHAKPNRLVHADFSNISESHKTLRKARHNDKDNFHLSLTFLHIPLPEFANPNLRICKGRRREPTEGPSVNSHFYDVLVKEDVVALGCGHDHVNDFCGLLPREDEGMETKKRGPWLCYGGGTGFGGMECMVGSGGRVWELDTGMGRGVLRTWLRVEYGKERVDEVVLVEGGEVMSG
;
A
#
# COMPACT_ATOMS: atom_id res chain seq x y z
N MET A 1 54.14 -27.07 -19.60
CA MET A 1 53.71 -28.17 -20.47
C MET A 1 53.19 -29.30 -19.59
N SER A 2 51.87 -29.43 -19.49
CA SER A 2 51.18 -30.68 -19.17
C SER A 2 49.83 -30.61 -19.86
N THR A 3 49.82 -31.10 -21.08
CA THR A 3 48.68 -31.25 -21.97
C THR A 3 47.66 -32.19 -21.33
N LEU A 4 46.53 -31.63 -20.88
CA LEU A 4 45.30 -32.40 -20.70
C LEU A 4 44.77 -32.75 -22.11
N GLU A 5 45.14 -33.94 -22.59
CA GLU A 5 44.46 -34.58 -23.71
C GLU A 5 43.03 -34.93 -23.27
N VAL A 6 42.06 -34.06 -23.59
CA VAL A 6 40.64 -34.40 -23.50
C VAL A 6 40.30 -35.30 -24.69
N LYS A 7 40.42 -36.61 -24.49
CA LYS A 7 39.94 -37.64 -25.41
C LYS A 7 38.43 -37.78 -25.30
N THR A 8 37.68 -36.89 -25.98
CA THR A 8 36.34 -37.10 -26.57
C THR A 8 35.83 -35.74 -27.08
N PRO A 9 35.27 -35.65 -28.31
CA PRO A 9 34.67 -34.41 -28.78
C PRO A 9 33.33 -34.24 -28.07
N TRP A 10 33.35 -33.65 -26.88
CA TRP A 10 32.15 -33.03 -26.34
C TRP A 10 31.73 -32.00 -27.38
N TYR A 11 30.59 -32.26 -28.03
CA TYR A 11 30.04 -31.42 -29.08
C TYR A 11 29.99 -29.99 -28.54
N ILE A 12 30.88 -29.12 -29.02
CA ILE A 12 30.89 -27.68 -28.72
C ILE A 12 29.46 -27.09 -28.75
N PRO A 13 28.54 -27.51 -29.65
CA PRO A 13 27.12 -27.13 -29.59
C PRO A 13 26.36 -27.46 -28.30
N GLU A 14 26.57 -28.62 -27.69
CA GLU A 14 25.85 -28.99 -26.46
C GLU A 14 26.36 -28.22 -25.25
N ILE A 15 27.68 -28.04 -25.15
CA ILE A 15 28.28 -27.24 -24.07
C ILE A 15 27.79 -25.79 -24.17
N LEU A 16 27.81 -25.20 -25.37
CA LEU A 16 27.33 -23.83 -25.55
C LEU A 16 25.83 -23.69 -25.28
N ARG A 17 25.02 -24.71 -25.56
CA ARG A 17 23.60 -24.74 -25.16
C ARG A 17 23.42 -24.71 -23.64
N TYR A 18 24.19 -25.52 -22.91
CA TYR A 18 24.16 -25.48 -21.44
C TYR A 18 24.63 -24.12 -20.90
N ILE A 19 25.74 -23.58 -21.41
CA ILE A 19 26.24 -22.27 -20.98
C ILE A 19 25.20 -21.18 -21.24
N ARG A 20 24.52 -21.20 -22.40
CA ARG A 20 23.48 -20.23 -22.74
C ARG A 20 22.33 -20.17 -21.73
N ILE A 21 22.00 -21.30 -21.10
CA ILE A 21 20.93 -21.40 -20.09
C ILE A 21 21.32 -20.68 -18.79
N TYR A 22 22.60 -20.66 -18.43
CA TYR A 22 23.10 -20.12 -17.16
C TYR A 22 23.81 -18.76 -17.28
N THR A 23 23.87 -18.17 -18.48
CA THR A 23 24.54 -16.88 -18.73
C THR A 23 23.57 -15.86 -19.31
N ASN A 24 23.75 -14.59 -18.94
CA ASN A 24 22.99 -13.51 -19.57
C ASN A 24 23.42 -13.31 -21.03
N LEU A 25 22.58 -12.65 -21.82
CA LEU A 25 22.78 -12.51 -23.27
C LEU A 25 24.08 -11.78 -23.63
N SER A 26 24.49 -10.79 -22.82
CA SER A 26 25.71 -9.99 -23.05
C SER A 26 26.97 -10.82 -22.87
N ASP A 27 27.05 -11.57 -21.76
CA ASP A 27 28.21 -12.41 -21.46
C ASP A 27 28.32 -13.58 -22.45
N PHE A 28 27.18 -14.14 -22.87
CA PHE A 28 27.17 -15.16 -23.90
C PHE A 28 27.60 -14.62 -25.27
N ALA A 29 27.19 -13.39 -25.63
CA ALA A 29 27.64 -12.74 -26.86
C ALA A 29 29.15 -12.45 -26.84
N ALA A 30 29.71 -12.04 -25.70
CA ALA A 30 31.15 -11.86 -25.51
C ALA A 30 31.91 -13.20 -25.66
N LEU A 31 31.39 -14.29 -25.08
CA LEU A 31 31.94 -15.63 -25.25
C LEU A 31 31.97 -16.05 -26.73
N CYS A 32 30.93 -15.71 -27.50
CA CYS A 32 30.86 -16.00 -28.94
C CYS A 32 31.93 -15.28 -29.77
N GLN A 33 32.60 -14.25 -29.24
CA GLN A 33 33.67 -13.53 -29.95
C GLN A 33 35.06 -14.11 -29.71
N THR A 34 35.21 -15.05 -28.77
CA THR A 34 36.53 -15.57 -28.33
C THR A 34 37.21 -16.49 -29.34
N SER A 35 36.45 -17.17 -30.21
CA SER A 35 37.00 -18.12 -31.19
C SER A 35 36.03 -18.33 -32.36
N LYS A 36 36.55 -18.54 -33.57
CA LYS A 36 35.75 -18.78 -34.78
C LYS A 36 34.83 -20.01 -34.67
N GLY A 37 35.26 -21.06 -33.96
CA GLY A 37 34.45 -22.27 -33.74
C GLY A 37 33.28 -22.03 -32.78
N ILE A 38 33.51 -21.24 -31.73
CA ILE A 38 32.48 -20.83 -30.76
C ILE A 38 31.55 -19.79 -31.40
N HIS A 39 32.08 -18.89 -32.21
CA HIS A 39 31.34 -17.86 -32.93
C HIS A 39 30.26 -18.48 -33.83
N ASN A 40 30.64 -19.45 -34.67
CA ASN A 40 29.71 -20.04 -35.62
C ASN A 40 28.53 -20.71 -34.92
N VAL A 41 28.79 -21.49 -33.86
CA VAL A 41 27.76 -22.24 -33.11
C VAL A 41 26.97 -21.34 -32.17
N GLY A 42 27.65 -20.43 -31.47
CA GLY A 42 27.04 -19.50 -30.53
C GLY A 42 26.16 -18.47 -31.23
N ARG A 43 26.49 -18.07 -32.47
CA ARG A 43 25.62 -17.23 -33.31
C ARG A 43 24.28 -17.92 -33.58
N GLU A 44 24.23 -19.22 -33.82
CA GLU A 44 22.96 -19.94 -34.03
C GLU A 44 22.10 -19.92 -32.75
N LEU A 45 22.73 -20.09 -31.58
CA LEU A 45 22.06 -20.08 -30.28
C LEU A 45 21.59 -18.68 -29.84
N LEU A 46 22.28 -17.63 -30.26
CA LEU A 46 21.90 -16.24 -30.01
C LEU A 46 20.64 -15.83 -30.79
N TYR A 47 20.47 -16.35 -32.01
CA TYR A 47 19.37 -15.99 -32.89
C TYR A 47 18.18 -16.96 -32.81
N GLU A 48 18.32 -18.11 -32.13
CA GLU A 48 17.21 -19.05 -31.89
C GLU A 48 16.04 -18.37 -31.15
N SER A 49 16.33 -17.44 -30.23
CA SER A 49 15.33 -16.64 -29.50
C SER A 49 15.78 -15.19 -29.40
N ILE A 50 15.07 -14.30 -30.11
CA ILE A 50 15.40 -12.88 -30.20
C ILE A 50 14.45 -12.08 -29.31
N TYR A 51 15.03 -11.24 -28.46
CA TYR A 51 14.32 -10.31 -27.60
C TYR A 51 14.71 -8.89 -28.00
N LEU A 52 13.74 -8.07 -28.36
CA LEU A 52 13.94 -6.68 -28.77
C LEU A 52 13.06 -5.74 -27.98
N GLU A 53 13.69 -4.85 -27.24
CA GLU A 53 13.06 -3.68 -26.63
C GLU A 53 13.22 -2.48 -27.58
N LEU A 54 12.11 -2.09 -28.19
CA LEU A 54 11.99 -1.00 -29.14
C LEU A 54 11.61 0.28 -28.39
N SER A 55 12.61 1.05 -27.97
CA SER A 55 12.44 2.42 -27.45
C SER A 55 12.89 3.45 -28.49
N ASN A 56 12.54 4.73 -28.29
CA ASN A 56 12.95 5.83 -29.18
C ASN A 56 14.47 5.97 -29.39
N ARG A 57 15.31 5.35 -28.54
CA ARG A 57 16.78 5.35 -28.68
C ARG A 57 17.34 4.20 -29.55
N HIS A 58 16.49 3.27 -29.98
CA HIS A 58 16.88 2.04 -30.68
C HIS A 58 16.11 1.82 -32.00
N LEU A 59 15.65 2.90 -32.64
CA LEU A 59 14.87 2.84 -33.90
C LEU A 59 15.62 2.11 -35.04
N ASP A 60 16.95 2.16 -35.04
CA ASP A 60 17.79 1.45 -36.02
C ASP A 60 17.86 -0.07 -35.78
N SER A 61 17.50 -0.57 -34.59
CA SER A 61 17.68 -1.98 -34.22
C SER A 61 16.76 -2.92 -34.99
N LEU A 62 15.51 -2.52 -35.28
CA LEU A 62 14.58 -3.34 -36.06
C LEU A 62 15.00 -3.42 -37.54
N SER A 63 15.41 -2.29 -38.11
CA SER A 63 15.94 -2.21 -39.47
C SER A 63 17.27 -2.95 -39.63
N LEU A 64 18.13 -2.91 -38.61
CA LEU A 64 19.38 -3.67 -38.56
C LEU A 64 19.11 -5.16 -38.47
N LEU A 65 18.14 -5.60 -37.65
CA LEU A 65 17.75 -7.00 -37.58
C LEU A 65 17.23 -7.48 -38.93
N TYR A 66 16.32 -6.72 -39.55
CA TYR A 66 15.80 -7.05 -40.88
C TYR A 66 16.93 -7.24 -41.89
N ARG A 67 17.85 -6.27 -42.00
CA ARG A 67 19.00 -6.37 -42.91
C ARG A 67 19.88 -7.58 -42.60
N THR A 68 20.13 -7.84 -41.32
CA THR A 68 20.94 -8.99 -40.88
C THR A 68 20.31 -10.32 -41.30
N LEU A 69 18.99 -10.47 -41.13
CA LEU A 69 18.27 -11.68 -41.50
C LEU A 69 18.12 -11.82 -43.03
N GLU A 70 17.92 -10.70 -43.73
CA GLU A 70 17.83 -10.66 -45.20
C GLU A 70 19.17 -11.08 -45.86
N GLU A 71 20.29 -10.58 -45.32
CA GLU A 71 21.64 -10.93 -45.79
C GLU A 71 22.08 -12.35 -45.38
N ASN A 72 21.41 -12.97 -44.38
CA ASN A 72 21.76 -14.29 -43.84
C ASN A 72 20.55 -15.25 -43.77
N PRO A 73 20.10 -15.83 -44.89
CA PRO A 73 18.92 -16.71 -44.92
C PRO A 73 19.03 -17.95 -44.01
N THR A 74 20.24 -18.49 -43.84
CA THR A 74 20.49 -19.62 -42.92
C THR A 74 20.21 -19.23 -41.47
N LEU A 75 20.62 -18.03 -41.06
CA LEU A 75 20.35 -17.49 -39.73
C LEU A 75 18.85 -17.22 -39.55
N ALA A 76 18.18 -16.67 -40.55
CA ALA A 76 16.75 -16.44 -40.53
C ALA A 76 15.95 -17.75 -40.35
N SER A 77 16.38 -18.84 -40.96
CA SER A 77 15.78 -20.17 -40.75
C SER A 77 15.99 -20.75 -39.35
N GLN A 78 16.93 -20.23 -38.55
CA GLN A 78 17.21 -20.71 -37.19
C GLN A 78 16.36 -20.01 -36.12
N VAL A 79 15.77 -18.86 -36.46
CA VAL A 79 14.92 -18.10 -35.54
C VAL A 79 13.65 -18.89 -35.23
N LYS A 80 13.48 -19.26 -33.95
CA LYS A 80 12.29 -19.99 -33.47
C LYS A 80 11.38 -19.14 -32.61
N LYS A 81 11.91 -18.15 -31.90
CA LYS A 81 11.14 -17.30 -30.99
C LYS A 81 11.46 -15.82 -31.20
N LEU A 82 10.43 -15.01 -31.32
CA LEU A 82 10.53 -13.55 -31.43
C LEU A 82 9.73 -12.89 -30.31
N TYR A 83 10.41 -12.06 -29.52
CA TYR A 83 9.81 -11.25 -28.46
C TYR A 83 10.07 -9.77 -28.76
N PHE A 84 8.99 -9.03 -28.99
CA PHE A 84 9.03 -7.60 -29.23
C PHE A 84 8.33 -6.86 -28.09
N GLN A 85 9.05 -5.94 -27.46
CA GLN A 85 8.53 -5.04 -26.46
C GLN A 85 8.69 -3.60 -26.93
N LEU A 86 7.58 -2.90 -27.15
CA LEU A 86 7.59 -1.47 -27.45
C LEU A 86 7.62 -0.70 -26.13
N CYS A 87 8.59 0.20 -25.97
CA CYS A 87 8.80 0.99 -24.76
C CYS A 87 8.50 2.47 -25.04
N ASP A 88 7.59 3.06 -24.27
CA ASP A 88 7.30 4.50 -24.33
C ASP A 88 8.50 5.33 -23.87
N SER A 89 8.85 6.35 -24.65
CA SER A 89 9.78 7.38 -24.18
C SER A 89 9.04 8.34 -23.26
N LYS A 90 9.50 8.45 -22.00
CA LYS A 90 9.01 9.41 -20.99
C LYS A 90 9.24 10.91 -21.35
N THR A 91 9.40 11.28 -22.63
CA THR A 91 9.93 12.59 -23.05
C THR A 91 9.17 13.30 -24.18
N SER A 92 8.03 12.84 -24.68
CA SER A 92 7.29 13.59 -25.72
C SER A 92 5.90 13.99 -25.26
N SER A 93 5.75 15.28 -24.94
CA SER A 93 4.49 15.94 -24.59
C SER A 93 3.57 16.21 -25.81
N ARG A 94 3.57 15.32 -26.82
CA ARG A 94 2.76 15.49 -28.04
C ARG A 94 2.24 14.13 -28.53
N ASP A 95 0.93 13.93 -28.43
CA ASP A 95 0.20 12.72 -28.82
C ASP A 95 0.27 12.39 -30.33
N ASP A 96 0.59 13.37 -31.18
CA ASP A 96 0.68 13.17 -32.63
C ASP A 96 1.95 12.39 -33.06
N ASP A 97 3.02 12.42 -32.28
CA ASP A 97 4.28 11.74 -32.65
C ASP A 97 4.16 10.21 -32.47
N LEU A 98 3.56 9.71 -31.39
CA LEU A 98 3.46 8.26 -31.09
C LEU A 98 2.63 7.49 -32.13
N ARG A 99 1.45 8.01 -32.54
CA ARG A 99 0.62 7.37 -33.58
C ARG A 99 1.32 7.34 -34.94
N SER A 100 2.11 8.37 -35.28
CA SER A 100 2.92 8.39 -36.50
C SER A 100 4.09 7.40 -36.44
N HIS A 101 4.64 7.14 -35.25
CA HIS A 101 5.76 6.23 -35.04
C HIS A 101 5.37 4.74 -35.09
N HIS A 102 4.21 4.35 -34.56
CA HIS A 102 3.69 2.97 -34.70
C HIS A 102 3.51 2.56 -36.16
N ALA A 103 2.96 3.45 -36.99
CA ALA A 103 2.78 3.22 -38.43
C ALA A 103 4.11 3.04 -39.19
N SER A 104 5.23 3.57 -38.67
CA SER A 104 6.54 3.59 -39.36
C SER A 104 7.33 2.27 -39.26
N GLN A 105 7.12 1.45 -38.22
CA GLN A 105 7.93 0.25 -37.95
C GLN A 105 7.26 -1.07 -38.32
N SER A 106 5.93 -1.11 -38.33
CA SER A 106 5.13 -2.30 -38.63
C SER A 106 5.38 -2.93 -40.01
N PRO A 107 5.73 -2.19 -41.09
CA PRO A 107 6.14 -2.80 -42.36
C PRO A 107 7.42 -3.64 -42.24
N THR A 108 8.39 -3.21 -41.42
CA THR A 108 9.66 -3.93 -41.21
C THR A 108 9.44 -5.21 -40.41
N LEU A 109 8.55 -5.18 -39.42
CA LEU A 109 8.17 -6.36 -38.65
C LEU A 109 7.54 -7.45 -39.54
N SER A 110 6.59 -7.09 -40.41
CA SER A 110 5.97 -8.05 -41.34
C SER A 110 7.03 -8.74 -42.22
N LYS A 111 8.01 -7.98 -42.72
CA LYS A 111 9.12 -8.55 -43.50
C LYS A 111 10.00 -9.49 -42.67
N ILE A 112 10.29 -9.18 -41.41
CA ILE A 112 11.05 -10.08 -40.52
C ILE A 112 10.29 -11.40 -40.31
N LEU A 113 8.98 -11.33 -40.09
CA LEU A 113 8.15 -12.53 -39.95
C LEU A 113 8.19 -13.39 -41.22
N ASP A 114 8.11 -12.77 -42.40
CA ASP A 114 8.19 -13.47 -43.69
C ASP A 114 9.57 -14.13 -43.93
N LEU A 115 10.65 -13.58 -43.35
CA LEU A 115 12.02 -14.14 -43.45
C LEU A 115 12.26 -15.34 -42.52
N CYS A 116 11.42 -15.56 -41.50
CA CYS A 116 11.63 -16.57 -40.45
C CYS A 116 10.68 -17.77 -40.62
N PRO A 117 10.98 -18.75 -41.49
CA PRO A 117 10.04 -19.83 -41.82
C PRO A 117 9.77 -20.80 -40.66
N ASN A 118 10.72 -20.99 -39.74
CA ASN A 118 10.68 -21.98 -38.66
C ASN A 118 10.19 -21.41 -37.32
N LEU A 119 9.48 -20.29 -37.37
CA LEU A 119 9.03 -19.59 -36.18
C LEU A 119 7.98 -20.39 -35.42
N THR A 120 8.22 -20.59 -34.13
CA THR A 120 7.35 -21.36 -33.21
C THR A 120 6.64 -20.49 -32.18
N THR A 121 7.25 -19.37 -31.77
CA THR A 121 6.67 -18.45 -30.78
C THR A 121 6.80 -17.00 -31.25
N ILE A 122 5.69 -16.25 -31.18
CA ILE A 122 5.67 -14.80 -31.33
C ILE A 122 5.10 -14.18 -30.06
N SER A 123 5.78 -13.19 -29.51
CA SER A 123 5.28 -12.35 -28.41
C SER A 123 5.46 -10.88 -28.74
N ILE A 124 4.36 -10.12 -28.78
CA ILE A 124 4.37 -8.67 -29.02
C ILE A 124 3.60 -7.98 -27.89
N THR A 125 4.13 -6.87 -27.40
CA THR A 125 3.44 -5.98 -26.45
C THR A 125 3.19 -4.60 -27.07
N HIS A 126 2.12 -3.91 -26.65
CA HIS A 126 1.49 -2.69 -27.22
C HIS A 126 0.49 -2.90 -28.38
N PRO A 127 -0.52 -2.01 -28.53
CA PRO A 127 -1.65 -2.22 -29.43
C PRO A 127 -1.29 -1.95 -30.90
N TYR A 128 -1.90 -2.75 -31.78
CA TYR A 128 -2.22 -2.36 -33.15
C TYR A 128 -3.67 -1.88 -33.14
N PRO A 129 -3.95 -0.58 -32.93
CA PRO A 129 -5.30 -0.10 -33.13
C PRO A 129 -5.58 -0.13 -34.64
N VAL A 130 -6.76 -0.61 -35.01
CA VAL A 130 -7.35 -0.47 -36.35
C VAL A 130 -6.95 -1.52 -37.40
N SER A 131 -7.95 -1.86 -38.21
CA SER A 131 -7.91 -2.54 -39.51
C SER A 131 -7.15 -1.74 -40.60
N ASP A 132 -6.02 -1.12 -40.25
CA ASP A 132 -5.18 -0.41 -41.20
C ASP A 132 -4.48 -1.39 -42.17
N PRO A 133 -4.04 -0.95 -43.37
CA PRO A 133 -3.37 -1.80 -44.35
C PRO A 133 -2.08 -2.47 -43.87
N VAL A 134 -1.45 -1.94 -42.82
CA VAL A 134 -0.21 -2.41 -42.19
C VAL A 134 -0.49 -3.53 -41.19
N THR A 135 -1.52 -3.41 -40.34
CA THR A 135 -2.03 -4.50 -39.48
C THR A 135 -2.43 -5.71 -40.31
N GLN A 136 -3.04 -5.49 -41.48
CA GLN A 136 -3.37 -6.56 -42.42
C GLN A 136 -2.15 -7.29 -43.01
N LYS A 137 -0.97 -6.65 -43.08
CA LYS A 137 0.26 -7.32 -43.55
C LYS A 137 0.81 -8.24 -42.46
N ILE A 138 0.86 -7.78 -41.23
CA ILE A 138 1.29 -8.61 -40.09
C ILE A 138 0.35 -9.81 -39.90
N ASN A 139 -0.96 -9.59 -39.98
CA ASN A 139 -1.94 -10.68 -39.91
C ASN A 139 -1.71 -11.74 -41.01
N ARG A 140 -1.38 -11.30 -42.23
CA ARG A 140 -1.02 -12.20 -43.34
C ARG A 140 0.29 -12.96 -43.08
N SER A 141 1.34 -12.29 -42.62
CA SER A 141 2.60 -12.94 -42.26
C SER A 141 2.40 -14.01 -41.17
N ILE A 142 1.57 -13.72 -40.16
CA ILE A 142 1.21 -14.67 -39.10
C ILE A 142 0.42 -15.86 -39.66
N SER A 143 -0.55 -15.62 -40.56
CA SER A 143 -1.28 -16.70 -41.24
C SER A 143 -0.37 -17.61 -42.08
N ASN A 144 0.74 -17.08 -42.59
CA ASN A 144 1.70 -17.83 -43.39
C ASN A 144 2.76 -18.56 -42.55
N ALA A 145 2.83 -18.33 -41.23
CA ALA A 145 3.78 -18.97 -40.34
C ALA A 145 3.40 -20.44 -40.06
N LEU A 146 3.87 -21.35 -40.92
CA LEU A 146 3.46 -22.76 -40.92
C LEU A 146 3.80 -23.53 -39.64
N HIS A 147 4.82 -23.11 -38.88
CA HIS A 147 5.30 -23.79 -37.68
C HIS A 147 4.93 -23.10 -36.36
N LEU A 148 4.11 -22.04 -36.41
CA LEU A 148 3.77 -21.23 -35.25
C LEU A 148 2.91 -22.02 -34.25
N GLN A 149 3.41 -22.22 -33.03
CA GLN A 149 2.76 -22.98 -31.96
C GLN A 149 2.16 -22.09 -30.87
N GLU A 150 2.79 -20.94 -30.60
CA GLU A 150 2.42 -20.00 -29.56
C GLU A 150 2.38 -18.56 -30.08
N LEU A 151 1.25 -17.88 -29.84
CA LEU A 151 1.03 -16.50 -30.22
C LEU A 151 0.63 -15.66 -29.01
N LYS A 152 1.42 -14.65 -28.68
CA LYS A 152 1.19 -13.73 -27.55
C LYS A 152 1.13 -12.27 -28.02
N PHE A 153 0.01 -11.60 -27.81
CA PHE A 153 -0.23 -10.21 -28.21
C PHE A 153 -0.93 -9.43 -27.08
N ILE A 154 -0.16 -8.82 -26.18
CA ILE A 154 -0.71 -8.21 -24.96
C ILE A 154 -0.52 -6.69 -25.00
N THR A 155 -1.62 -5.96 -24.91
CA THR A 155 -1.59 -4.51 -24.72
C THR A 155 -1.20 -4.19 -23.27
N ILE A 156 -0.18 -3.35 -23.08
CA ILE A 156 0.20 -2.79 -21.78
C ILE A 156 -0.41 -1.39 -21.74
N ASP A 157 -1.31 -1.15 -20.79
CA ASP A 157 -2.09 0.07 -20.70
C ASP A 157 -1.21 1.22 -20.19
N THR A 158 -0.68 2.02 -21.12
CA THR A 158 0.24 3.14 -20.82
C THR A 158 -0.09 4.43 -21.57
N MET A 159 -1.11 4.41 -22.45
CA MET A 159 -1.48 5.61 -23.21
C MET A 159 -2.40 6.53 -22.40
N TRP A 160 -2.02 7.80 -22.39
CA TRP A 160 -2.86 8.92 -22.01
C TRP A 160 -3.34 9.62 -23.29
N PRO A 161 -4.63 10.00 -23.43
CA PRO A 161 -5.74 9.65 -22.55
C PRO A 161 -6.02 8.14 -22.56
N PRO A 162 -6.60 7.59 -21.48
CA PRO A 162 -6.90 6.16 -21.40
C PRO A 162 -7.76 5.76 -22.59
N HIS A 163 -7.31 4.74 -23.33
CA HIS A 163 -8.11 4.09 -24.36
C HIS A 163 -9.40 3.58 -23.69
N ILE A 164 -10.57 3.99 -24.18
CA ILE A 164 -11.83 3.50 -23.63
C ILE A 164 -12.00 2.05 -24.14
N PRO A 165 -12.02 1.05 -23.25
CA PRO A 165 -12.14 -0.34 -23.65
C PRO A 165 -13.41 -0.56 -24.49
N GLY A 166 -13.24 -1.20 -25.65
CA GLY A 166 -14.37 -1.45 -26.55
C GLY A 166 -14.80 -0.24 -27.37
N GLU A 167 -14.08 0.88 -27.39
CA GLU A 167 -14.33 1.98 -28.35
C GLU A 167 -13.89 1.59 -29.78
N THR A 168 -12.84 0.77 -29.89
CA THR A 168 -12.31 0.28 -31.17
C THR A 168 -11.92 -1.20 -31.07
N ASP A 169 -11.91 -1.90 -32.21
CA ASP A 169 -11.39 -3.25 -32.27
C ASP A 169 -9.91 -3.35 -31.92
N VAL A 170 -9.60 -4.24 -30.97
CA VAL A 170 -8.24 -4.64 -30.62
C VAL A 170 -8.09 -6.13 -30.87
N ASN A 171 -7.17 -6.50 -31.77
CA ASN A 171 -6.82 -7.86 -32.16
C ASN A 171 -7.96 -8.75 -32.70
N ILE A 172 -9.18 -8.25 -32.93
CA ILE A 172 -10.30 -9.03 -33.50
C ILE A 172 -9.94 -9.63 -34.87
N SER A 173 -9.37 -8.80 -35.75
CA SER A 173 -8.88 -9.26 -37.07
C SER A 173 -7.73 -10.25 -36.92
N LEU A 174 -6.80 -10.01 -35.99
CA LEU A 174 -5.66 -10.89 -35.74
C LEU A 174 -6.11 -12.27 -35.23
N LEU A 175 -7.05 -12.31 -34.28
CA LEU A 175 -7.64 -13.56 -33.79
C LEU A 175 -8.23 -14.36 -34.95
N THR A 176 -9.01 -13.72 -35.83
CA THR A 176 -9.60 -14.36 -37.02
C THR A 176 -8.55 -15.00 -37.93
N HIS A 177 -7.36 -14.40 -38.05
CA HIS A 177 -6.24 -14.93 -38.84
C HIS A 177 -5.48 -16.03 -38.10
N ALA A 178 -5.24 -15.84 -36.79
CA ALA A 178 -4.56 -16.80 -35.92
C ALA A 178 -5.34 -18.12 -35.83
N LEU A 179 -6.67 -18.06 -35.74
CA LEU A 179 -7.55 -19.23 -35.71
C LEU A 179 -7.46 -20.10 -36.98
N ARG A 180 -6.94 -19.57 -38.10
CA ARG A 180 -6.72 -20.31 -39.36
C ARG A 180 -5.37 -21.04 -39.39
N VAL A 181 -4.46 -20.76 -38.46
CA VAL A 181 -3.13 -21.36 -38.41
C VAL A 181 -3.23 -22.76 -37.80
N LYS A 182 -3.02 -23.79 -38.63
CA LYS A 182 -3.21 -25.20 -38.23
C LYS A 182 -2.24 -25.69 -37.15
N SER A 183 -1.05 -25.11 -37.06
CA SER A 183 -0.01 -25.47 -36.09
C SER A 183 -0.18 -24.80 -34.72
N LEU A 184 -1.07 -23.81 -34.62
CA LEU A 184 -1.20 -22.95 -33.45
C LEU A 184 -1.96 -23.65 -32.32
N SER A 185 -1.26 -23.88 -31.22
CA SER A 185 -1.77 -24.61 -30.06
C SER A 185 -2.13 -23.71 -28.87
N SER A 186 -1.52 -22.52 -28.80
CA SER A 186 -1.65 -21.59 -27.67
C SER A 186 -1.78 -20.15 -28.16
N ILE A 187 -2.82 -19.46 -27.69
CA ILE A 187 -3.06 -18.04 -27.96
C ILE A 187 -3.18 -17.31 -26.62
N SER A 188 -2.44 -16.22 -26.45
CA SER A 188 -2.63 -15.26 -25.36
C SER A 188 -2.72 -13.85 -25.92
N MET A 189 -3.87 -13.20 -25.87
CA MET A 189 -4.00 -11.85 -26.43
C MET A 189 -4.94 -10.94 -25.67
N THR A 190 -4.72 -9.63 -25.79
CA THR A 190 -5.73 -8.63 -25.45
C THR A 190 -6.79 -8.58 -26.55
N LEU A 191 -8.07 -8.66 -26.22
CA LEU A 191 -9.16 -8.72 -27.20
C LEU A 191 -10.29 -7.76 -26.84
N GLN A 192 -10.51 -6.71 -27.63
CA GLN A 192 -11.60 -5.76 -27.39
C GLN A 192 -12.43 -5.59 -28.67
N GLN A 193 -13.74 -5.66 -28.53
CA GLN A 193 -14.73 -5.53 -29.59
C GLN A 193 -15.35 -4.13 -29.55
N GLY A 194 -15.24 -3.40 -30.65
CA GLY A 194 -15.90 -2.11 -30.86
C GLY A 194 -17.43 -2.21 -30.93
N PRO A 195 -18.19 -1.11 -30.75
CA PRO A 195 -19.65 -1.11 -30.88
C PRO A 195 -20.13 -1.44 -32.30
N ASP A 196 -19.36 -1.06 -33.32
CA ASP A 196 -19.68 -1.31 -34.74
C ASP A 196 -19.19 -2.68 -35.24
N SER A 197 -18.60 -3.47 -34.36
CA SER A 197 -17.94 -4.72 -34.74
C SER A 197 -18.94 -5.86 -34.83
N LEU A 198 -18.96 -6.52 -35.99
CA LEU A 198 -19.82 -7.68 -36.24
C LEU A 198 -19.65 -8.73 -35.14
N ILE A 199 -20.77 -9.30 -34.68
CA ILE A 199 -20.77 -10.45 -33.78
C ILE A 199 -19.93 -11.56 -34.42
N LEU A 200 -18.93 -12.05 -33.69
CA LEU A 200 -18.14 -13.22 -34.07
C LEU A 200 -19.08 -14.43 -33.94
N PRO A 201 -19.80 -14.84 -35.02
CA PRO A 201 -19.20 -15.65 -36.06
C PRO A 201 -19.53 -15.22 -37.51
N ALA A 202 -20.23 -14.09 -37.74
CA ALA A 202 -20.69 -13.69 -39.08
C ALA A 202 -19.56 -13.46 -40.10
N SER A 203 -18.33 -13.21 -39.63
CA SER A 203 -17.11 -13.04 -40.43
C SER A 203 -16.15 -14.25 -40.39
N LEU A 204 -16.45 -15.26 -39.55
CA LEU A 204 -15.58 -16.41 -39.26
C LEU A 204 -16.06 -17.67 -40.00
N VAL A 205 -15.93 -17.70 -41.33
CA VAL A 205 -15.92 -18.99 -42.05
C VAL A 205 -14.55 -19.63 -41.80
N MET A 206 -14.43 -20.40 -40.72
CA MET A 206 -13.18 -21.06 -40.32
C MET A 206 -13.00 -22.42 -41.01
N PRO A 207 -11.75 -22.86 -41.26
CA PRO A 207 -11.49 -24.24 -41.65
C PRO A 207 -11.88 -25.20 -40.50
N PRO A 208 -12.36 -26.42 -40.82
CA PRO A 208 -13.01 -27.32 -39.85
C PRO A 208 -12.11 -27.88 -38.72
N VAL A 209 -10.82 -27.53 -38.66
CA VAL A 209 -9.87 -28.08 -37.69
C VAL A 209 -8.82 -27.04 -37.29
N ASN A 210 -9.05 -26.30 -36.20
CA ASN A 210 -7.98 -25.59 -35.47
C ASN A 210 -7.35 -26.54 -34.44
N SER A 211 -6.10 -26.33 -34.02
CA SER A 211 -5.39 -27.20 -33.05
C SER A 211 -5.22 -26.54 -31.67
N ILE A 212 -6.01 -25.52 -31.38
CA ILE A 212 -5.86 -24.67 -30.19
C ILE A 212 -6.28 -25.45 -28.95
N VAL A 213 -5.31 -25.63 -28.04
CA VAL A 213 -5.47 -26.30 -26.76
C VAL A 213 -5.57 -25.30 -25.61
N ARG A 214 -4.91 -24.13 -25.74
CA ARG A 214 -4.90 -23.06 -24.73
C ARG A 214 -5.33 -21.73 -25.33
N LEU A 215 -6.31 -21.09 -24.70
CA LEU A 215 -6.74 -19.73 -25.02
C LEU A 215 -6.69 -18.87 -23.76
N SER A 216 -5.99 -17.74 -23.83
CA SER A 216 -5.95 -16.73 -22.78
C SER A 216 -6.33 -15.37 -23.37
N LEU A 217 -7.49 -14.86 -23.00
CA LEU A 217 -7.94 -13.52 -23.36
C LEU A 217 -7.72 -12.59 -22.17
N LYS A 218 -6.87 -11.58 -22.35
CA LYS A 218 -6.55 -10.56 -21.33
C LYS A 218 -7.29 -9.26 -21.62
N ASN A 219 -7.64 -8.50 -20.58
CA ASN A 219 -8.39 -7.23 -20.68
C ASN A 219 -9.50 -7.30 -21.75
N ALA A 220 -10.26 -8.40 -21.72
CA ALA A 220 -11.14 -8.79 -22.79
C ALA A 220 -12.47 -8.02 -22.69
N TYR A 221 -12.87 -7.32 -23.73
CA TYR A 221 -14.14 -6.61 -23.84
C TYR A 221 -14.89 -7.18 -25.05
N LEU A 222 -15.80 -8.13 -24.85
CA LEU A 222 -16.54 -8.79 -25.94
C LEU A 222 -17.96 -9.17 -25.50
N SER A 223 -18.89 -9.25 -26.45
CA SER A 223 -20.23 -9.75 -26.16
C SER A 223 -20.24 -11.25 -25.88
N MET A 224 -21.24 -11.72 -25.12
CA MET A 224 -21.40 -13.14 -24.83
C MET A 224 -21.73 -13.95 -26.09
N GLU A 225 -22.40 -13.33 -27.07
CA GLU A 225 -22.64 -13.92 -28.39
C GLU A 225 -21.33 -14.14 -29.15
N SER A 226 -20.40 -13.17 -29.12
CA SER A 226 -19.06 -13.31 -29.70
C SER A 226 -18.24 -14.38 -29.00
N LEU A 227 -18.30 -14.45 -27.66
CA LEU A 227 -17.63 -15.49 -26.88
C LEU A 227 -18.16 -16.87 -27.25
N SER A 228 -19.48 -17.02 -27.29
CA SER A 228 -20.15 -18.26 -27.69
C SER A 228 -19.73 -18.71 -29.09
N GLY A 229 -19.68 -17.77 -30.04
CA GLY A 229 -19.16 -18.03 -31.38
C GLY A 229 -17.72 -18.54 -31.37
N ILE A 230 -16.81 -17.91 -30.62
CA ILE A 230 -15.42 -18.38 -30.46
C ILE A 230 -15.39 -19.80 -29.87
N MET A 231 -16.12 -20.01 -28.77
CA MET A 231 -16.15 -21.29 -28.04
C MET A 231 -16.69 -22.43 -28.92
N SER A 232 -17.71 -22.17 -29.73
CA SER A 232 -18.30 -23.14 -30.66
C SER A 232 -17.30 -23.70 -31.69
N GLN A 233 -16.24 -22.95 -32.02
CA GLN A 233 -15.24 -23.32 -33.03
C GLN A 233 -14.01 -24.03 -32.45
N LEU A 234 -13.66 -23.79 -31.18
CA LEU A 234 -12.41 -24.30 -30.57
C LEU A 234 -12.53 -25.73 -30.02
N ILE A 235 -12.73 -26.72 -30.89
CA ILE A 235 -13.10 -28.10 -30.52
C ILE A 235 -12.04 -28.85 -29.67
N HIS A 236 -10.78 -28.42 -29.71
CA HIS A 236 -9.67 -29.05 -28.96
C HIS A 236 -9.27 -28.29 -27.69
N LEU A 237 -9.99 -27.23 -27.33
CA LEU A 237 -9.67 -26.38 -26.20
C LEU A 237 -9.75 -27.15 -24.87
N LYS A 238 -8.66 -27.13 -24.10
CA LYS A 238 -8.57 -27.75 -22.77
C LYS A 238 -8.33 -26.75 -21.66
N HIS A 239 -7.64 -25.64 -21.95
CA HIS A 239 -7.33 -24.61 -20.96
C HIS A 239 -7.84 -23.26 -21.43
N LEU A 240 -8.71 -22.66 -20.64
CA LEU A 240 -9.31 -21.36 -20.94
C LEU A 240 -9.04 -20.40 -19.79
N SER A 241 -8.50 -19.23 -20.12
CA SER A 241 -8.34 -18.11 -19.20
C SER A 241 -8.99 -16.88 -19.79
N LEU A 242 -10.06 -16.41 -19.17
CA LEU A 242 -10.77 -15.19 -19.53
C LEU A 242 -10.51 -14.15 -18.44
N SER A 243 -9.89 -13.03 -18.80
CA SER A 243 -9.77 -11.87 -17.92
C SER A 243 -10.54 -10.74 -18.58
N PHE A 244 -11.81 -10.60 -18.20
CA PHE A 244 -12.68 -9.56 -18.71
C PHE A 244 -12.29 -8.20 -18.14
N LEU A 245 -12.31 -7.20 -19.00
CA LEU A 245 -12.37 -5.80 -18.64
C LEU A 245 -13.78 -5.35 -19.00
N TRP A 246 -14.62 -5.09 -18.00
CA TRP A 246 -16.01 -4.70 -18.19
C TRP A 246 -16.13 -3.22 -17.92
N TYR A 247 -16.33 -2.43 -18.97
CA TYR A 247 -16.34 -0.98 -18.89
C TYR A 247 -17.78 -0.45 -19.00
N ALA A 248 -18.20 0.34 -18.01
CA ALA A 248 -19.49 1.03 -18.01
C ALA A 248 -19.31 2.52 -18.34
N ASP A 249 -20.07 3.04 -19.32
CA ASP A 249 -20.12 4.48 -19.59
C ASP A 249 -21.41 5.10 -19.01
N PRO A 250 -21.34 5.90 -17.94
CA PRO A 250 -22.51 6.54 -17.35
C PRO A 250 -23.15 7.59 -18.28
N VAL A 251 -22.42 8.06 -19.30
CA VAL A 251 -22.92 9.01 -20.31
C VAL A 251 -23.66 8.28 -21.43
N ASN A 252 -23.32 7.00 -21.70
CA ASN A 252 -23.96 6.18 -22.72
C ASN A 252 -24.51 4.89 -22.08
N PRO A 253 -25.78 4.88 -21.65
CA PRO A 253 -26.36 3.74 -20.91
C PRO A 253 -26.38 2.43 -21.71
N HIS A 254 -26.13 2.45 -23.02
CA HIS A 254 -26.04 1.25 -23.84
C HIS A 254 -24.65 0.59 -23.84
N VAL A 255 -23.64 1.21 -23.21
CA VAL A 255 -22.26 0.69 -23.15
C VAL A 255 -22.03 0.01 -21.80
N GLY A 256 -22.04 -1.33 -21.82
CA GLY A 256 -21.54 -2.15 -20.73
C GLY A 256 -22.48 -2.32 -19.53
N GLU A 257 -23.79 -2.46 -19.73
CA GLU A 257 -24.80 -2.68 -18.66
C GLU A 257 -24.43 -3.84 -17.73
N HIS A 258 -24.66 -5.11 -18.06
CA HIS A 258 -24.34 -6.24 -17.16
C HIS A 258 -23.47 -7.30 -17.80
N LEU A 259 -22.58 -7.91 -17.00
CA LEU A 259 -22.00 -9.22 -17.32
C LEU A 259 -23.05 -10.29 -17.00
N ASP A 260 -23.76 -10.74 -18.02
CA ASP A 260 -24.74 -11.83 -17.91
C ASP A 260 -24.03 -13.18 -17.73
N CYS A 261 -23.94 -13.64 -16.49
CA CYS A 261 -23.23 -14.86 -16.13
C CYS A 261 -23.94 -16.12 -16.65
N ASP A 262 -25.26 -16.09 -16.83
CA ASP A 262 -26.01 -17.23 -17.41
C ASP A 262 -25.61 -17.43 -18.88
N LYS A 263 -25.58 -16.34 -19.65
CA LYS A 263 -25.06 -16.36 -21.03
C LYS A 263 -23.59 -16.79 -21.11
N LEU A 264 -22.77 -16.38 -20.13
CA LEU A 264 -21.38 -16.84 -20.01
C LEU A 264 -21.33 -18.36 -19.80
N GLY A 265 -22.16 -18.90 -18.92
CA GLY A 265 -22.30 -20.34 -18.70
C GLY A 265 -22.69 -21.09 -19.98
N LEU A 266 -23.69 -20.59 -20.71
CA LEU A 266 -24.12 -21.14 -22.00
C LEU A 266 -23.00 -21.12 -23.06
N ALA A 267 -22.23 -20.02 -23.14
CA ALA A 267 -21.09 -19.93 -24.05
C ALA A 267 -20.00 -20.96 -23.71
N LEU A 268 -19.73 -21.19 -22.42
CA LEU A 268 -18.74 -22.15 -21.95
C LEU A 268 -19.22 -23.61 -22.10
N ALA A 269 -20.53 -23.85 -22.02
CA ALA A 269 -21.14 -25.18 -22.14
C ALA A 269 -20.80 -25.87 -23.48
N HIS A 270 -20.51 -25.11 -24.54
CA HIS A 270 -19.99 -25.63 -25.81
C HIS A 270 -18.73 -26.51 -25.64
N ARG A 271 -17.98 -26.34 -24.53
CA ARG A 271 -16.75 -27.07 -24.23
C ARG A 271 -16.75 -27.77 -22.87
N ALA A 272 -17.92 -27.99 -22.28
CA ALA A 272 -18.05 -28.63 -20.98
C ALA A 272 -17.31 -29.99 -20.89
N SER A 273 -17.47 -30.87 -21.88
CA SER A 273 -16.88 -32.22 -21.87
C SER A 273 -15.37 -32.29 -22.19
N ALA A 274 -14.74 -31.16 -22.54
CA ALA A 274 -13.35 -31.10 -23.00
C ALA A 274 -12.45 -30.25 -22.09
N LEU A 275 -12.98 -29.19 -21.48
CA LEU A 275 -12.21 -28.30 -20.61
C LEU A 275 -11.65 -29.01 -19.39
N GLN A 276 -10.36 -28.78 -19.13
CA GLN A 276 -9.61 -29.31 -18.00
C GLN A 276 -9.27 -28.22 -16.99
N SER A 277 -9.06 -26.99 -17.46
CA SER A 277 -8.83 -25.82 -16.60
C SER A 277 -9.60 -24.61 -17.11
N LEU A 278 -10.29 -23.94 -16.19
CA LEU A 278 -11.06 -22.74 -16.45
C LEU A 278 -10.68 -21.66 -15.44
N LYS A 279 -10.23 -20.51 -15.95
CA LYS A 279 -9.99 -19.30 -15.17
C LYS A 279 -10.86 -18.18 -15.71
N ILE A 280 -11.64 -17.55 -14.84
CA ILE A 280 -12.44 -16.37 -15.13
C ILE A 280 -12.04 -15.30 -14.12
N ALA A 281 -11.58 -14.17 -14.61
CA ALA A 281 -11.35 -12.97 -13.84
C ALA A 281 -12.13 -11.84 -14.49
N VAL A 282 -12.70 -10.94 -13.68
CA VAL A 282 -13.44 -9.79 -14.20
C VAL A 282 -12.97 -8.55 -13.47
N ARG A 283 -12.58 -7.53 -14.23
CA ARG A 283 -12.26 -6.20 -13.73
C ARG A 283 -13.31 -5.24 -14.26
N PHE A 284 -14.01 -4.56 -13.37
CA PHE A 284 -14.99 -3.54 -13.73
C PHE A 284 -14.34 -2.16 -13.71
N GLU A 285 -14.58 -1.36 -14.74
CA GLU A 285 -14.10 0.01 -14.87
C GLU A 285 -15.23 0.93 -15.37
N SER A 286 -15.11 2.23 -15.12
CA SER A 286 -16.07 3.23 -15.61
C SER A 286 -15.40 4.53 -15.98
N ARG A 287 -16.00 5.28 -16.92
CA ARG A 287 -15.47 6.58 -17.40
C ARG A 287 -15.33 7.62 -16.30
N CYS A 288 -16.32 7.64 -15.41
CA CYS A 288 -16.30 8.40 -14.18
C CYS A 288 -16.03 7.38 -13.08
N ALA A 289 -14.86 7.41 -12.44
CA ALA A 289 -14.52 6.56 -11.29
C ALA A 289 -15.50 6.66 -10.10
N LEU A 290 -16.52 7.53 -10.21
CA LEU A 290 -17.55 7.89 -9.25
C LEU A 290 -18.74 6.90 -9.16
N GLU A 291 -18.97 5.99 -10.11
CA GLU A 291 -20.23 5.22 -10.19
C GLU A 291 -20.15 3.70 -9.91
N VAL A 292 -19.08 3.19 -9.32
CA VAL A 292 -19.01 1.77 -8.87
C VAL A 292 -19.74 1.52 -7.53
N THR A 293 -20.74 2.35 -7.20
CA THR A 293 -21.53 2.26 -5.95
C THR A 293 -22.83 1.43 -6.11
N GLY A 294 -23.07 0.88 -7.30
CA GLY A 294 -24.06 -0.17 -7.53
C GLY A 294 -23.38 -1.54 -7.46
N GLY A 295 -23.77 -2.39 -6.50
CA GLY A 295 -23.38 -3.80 -6.47
C GLY A 295 -23.82 -4.55 -7.76
N GLY A 296 -23.49 -5.82 -7.97
CA GLY A 296 -24.18 -6.63 -8.99
C GLY A 296 -25.65 -6.93 -8.63
N GLY A 297 -26.32 -7.75 -9.43
CA GLY A 297 -27.70 -8.21 -9.19
C GLY A 297 -28.80 -7.43 -9.94
N PRO A 298 -30.06 -7.89 -9.84
CA PRO A 298 -31.19 -7.42 -10.67
C PRO A 298 -31.62 -5.97 -10.41
N HIS A 299 -31.22 -5.41 -9.27
CA HIS A 299 -31.52 -4.04 -8.86
C HIS A 299 -30.41 -3.04 -9.16
N SER A 300 -29.28 -3.50 -9.69
CA SER A 300 -28.20 -2.63 -10.12
C SER A 300 -28.28 -2.36 -11.61
N ASN A 301 -27.85 -1.17 -12.02
CA ASN A 301 -27.75 -0.79 -13.42
C ASN A 301 -26.54 -1.43 -14.11
N TRP A 302 -25.60 -1.99 -13.35
CA TRP A 302 -24.44 -2.67 -13.89
C TRP A 302 -23.79 -3.69 -12.93
N GLY A 303 -22.83 -4.49 -13.43
CA GLY A 303 -22.17 -5.54 -12.65
C GLY A 303 -22.50 -6.96 -13.13
N PRO A 304 -22.12 -8.00 -12.38
CA PRO A 304 -22.52 -9.37 -12.69
C PRO A 304 -24.02 -9.56 -12.43
N ARG A 305 -24.68 -10.22 -13.37
CA ARG A 305 -26.10 -10.61 -13.28
C ARG A 305 -26.23 -12.11 -13.46
N HIS A 306 -27.15 -12.71 -12.71
CA HIS A 306 -27.32 -14.17 -12.64
C HIS A 306 -26.06 -14.88 -12.11
N SER A 307 -26.05 -16.21 -12.17
CA SER A 307 -24.89 -17.06 -11.89
C SER A 307 -24.48 -17.78 -13.18
N ILE A 308 -23.25 -18.30 -13.24
CA ILE A 308 -22.78 -19.13 -14.35
C ILE A 308 -23.55 -20.45 -14.52
N GLY A 309 -24.36 -20.82 -13.53
CA GLY A 309 -25.14 -22.05 -13.51
C GLY A 309 -24.30 -23.26 -13.07
N SER A 310 -24.92 -24.45 -13.12
CA SER A 310 -24.23 -25.68 -12.74
C SER A 310 -23.15 -26.07 -13.75
N LEU A 311 -21.94 -26.29 -13.23
CA LEU A 311 -20.79 -26.80 -13.97
C LEU A 311 -20.68 -28.33 -13.89
N GLU A 312 -21.70 -29.05 -13.40
CA GLU A 312 -21.67 -30.52 -13.29
C GLU A 312 -21.38 -31.21 -14.64
N SER A 313 -21.89 -30.63 -15.73
CA SER A 313 -21.66 -31.12 -17.10
C SER A 313 -20.18 -31.04 -17.54
N PHE A 314 -19.33 -30.32 -16.81
CA PHE A 314 -17.91 -30.12 -17.10
C PHE A 314 -17.06 -31.31 -16.62
N THR A 315 -17.38 -32.50 -17.15
CA THR A 315 -16.88 -33.80 -16.66
C THR A 315 -15.36 -33.98 -16.61
N LYS A 316 -14.57 -33.15 -17.32
CA LYS A 316 -13.10 -33.21 -17.31
C LYS A 316 -12.43 -32.06 -16.57
N LEU A 317 -13.19 -31.13 -16.00
CA LEU A 317 -12.67 -29.94 -15.35
C LEU A 317 -11.98 -30.33 -14.03
N GLN A 318 -10.67 -30.13 -13.99
CA GLN A 318 -9.84 -30.46 -12.83
C GLN A 318 -9.48 -29.23 -12.02
N SER A 319 -9.37 -28.07 -12.66
CA SER A 319 -8.95 -26.81 -12.04
C SER A 319 -9.89 -25.68 -12.41
N LEU A 320 -10.43 -25.00 -11.40
CA LEU A 320 -11.41 -23.93 -11.56
C LEU A 320 -11.00 -22.70 -10.73
N GLN A 321 -10.89 -21.55 -11.38
CA GLN A 321 -10.57 -20.27 -10.75
C GLN A 321 -11.59 -19.20 -11.17
N LEU A 322 -12.37 -18.67 -10.23
CA LEU A 322 -13.30 -17.56 -10.47
C LEU A 322 -13.71 -16.88 -9.16
N ALA A 323 -14.45 -15.79 -9.28
CA ALA A 323 -15.06 -15.13 -8.12
C ALA A 323 -16.33 -15.83 -7.64
N PRO A 324 -16.62 -15.83 -6.33
CA PRO A 324 -17.82 -16.46 -5.78
C PRO A 324 -19.11 -15.88 -6.38
N GLU A 325 -19.16 -14.58 -6.70
CA GLU A 325 -20.30 -13.90 -7.32
C GLU A 325 -20.64 -14.45 -8.71
N ILE A 326 -19.64 -14.94 -9.46
CA ILE A 326 -19.86 -15.55 -10.78
C ILE A 326 -20.43 -16.96 -10.63
N LEU A 327 -19.95 -17.73 -9.64
CA LEU A 327 -20.39 -19.10 -9.42
C LEU A 327 -21.77 -19.17 -8.76
N LEU A 328 -21.92 -18.44 -7.66
CA LEU A 328 -23.06 -18.50 -6.76
C LEU A 328 -24.13 -17.44 -7.09
N GLY A 329 -23.80 -16.49 -7.96
CA GLY A 329 -24.64 -15.33 -8.26
C GLY A 329 -24.46 -14.21 -7.22
N TRP A 330 -25.02 -13.04 -7.53
CA TRP A 330 -24.94 -11.89 -6.64
C TRP A 330 -25.92 -11.95 -5.45
N GLU A 331 -26.98 -12.74 -5.49
CA GLU A 331 -27.90 -12.86 -4.35
C GLU A 331 -27.59 -14.14 -3.57
N LYS A 332 -27.51 -14.06 -2.24
CA LYS A 332 -27.31 -15.25 -1.40
C LYS A 332 -28.56 -16.12 -1.44
N ASP A 333 -28.49 -17.22 -2.18
CA ASP A 333 -29.45 -18.30 -2.01
C ASP A 333 -28.93 -19.28 -0.96
N VAL A 334 -29.60 -19.28 0.20
CA VAL A 334 -29.23 -20.08 1.38
C VAL A 334 -29.40 -21.59 1.14
N ASN A 335 -30.04 -22.01 0.04
CA ASN A 335 -30.25 -23.41 -0.31
C ASN A 335 -29.25 -23.94 -1.34
N VAL A 336 -28.31 -23.12 -1.83
CA VAL A 336 -27.34 -23.54 -2.85
C VAL A 336 -26.28 -24.44 -2.24
N SER A 337 -26.19 -25.66 -2.76
CA SER A 337 -25.16 -26.64 -2.45
C SER A 337 -24.03 -26.54 -3.48
N LEU A 338 -22.79 -26.36 -3.03
CA LEU A 338 -21.62 -26.32 -3.92
C LEU A 338 -21.45 -27.63 -4.70
N ARG A 339 -21.97 -28.72 -4.14
CA ARG A 339 -21.96 -30.03 -4.79
C ARG A 339 -22.83 -30.09 -6.04
N ASP A 340 -23.94 -29.36 -6.06
CA ASP A 340 -24.86 -29.36 -7.20
C ASP A 340 -24.37 -28.42 -8.31
N LEU A 341 -23.39 -27.56 -7.99
CA LEU A 341 -22.78 -26.61 -8.92
C LEU A 341 -21.45 -27.07 -9.51
N LEU A 342 -20.68 -27.89 -8.79
CA LEU A 342 -19.30 -28.24 -9.19
C LEU A 342 -19.21 -29.67 -9.73
N PRO A 343 -18.40 -29.92 -10.76
CA PRO A 343 -18.23 -31.27 -11.31
C PRO A 343 -17.43 -32.17 -10.36
N VAL A 344 -17.79 -33.46 -10.33
CA VAL A 344 -17.14 -34.48 -9.49
C VAL A 344 -15.64 -34.68 -9.82
N SER A 345 -15.20 -34.28 -11.02
CA SER A 345 -13.80 -34.37 -11.44
C SER A 345 -12.92 -33.24 -10.91
N LEU A 346 -13.50 -32.21 -10.27
CA LEU A 346 -12.77 -31.04 -9.79
C LEU A 346 -11.82 -31.41 -8.65
N ARG A 347 -10.56 -30.97 -8.78
CA ARG A 347 -9.49 -31.19 -7.80
C ARG A 347 -9.01 -29.88 -7.18
N ASP A 348 -8.91 -28.85 -7.99
CA ASP A 348 -8.35 -27.56 -7.57
C ASP A 348 -9.43 -26.48 -7.73
N LEU A 349 -9.88 -25.91 -6.61
CA LEU A 349 -10.83 -24.80 -6.60
C LEU A 349 -10.15 -23.55 -6.04
N HIS A 350 -10.21 -22.47 -6.80
CA HIS A 350 -9.63 -21.19 -6.41
C HIS A 350 -10.68 -20.08 -6.47
N PHE A 351 -11.17 -19.65 -5.32
CA PHE A 351 -11.98 -18.44 -5.24
C PHE A 351 -11.11 -17.19 -5.18
N ARG A 352 -11.39 -16.25 -6.08
CA ARG A 352 -10.77 -14.93 -6.12
C ARG A 352 -11.77 -13.87 -5.69
N TRP A 353 -11.39 -12.96 -4.81
CA TRP A 353 -12.22 -11.79 -4.51
C TRP A 353 -12.09 -10.69 -5.55
N ASP A 354 -12.45 -10.99 -6.81
CA ASP A 354 -12.45 -9.98 -7.89
C ASP A 354 -13.43 -8.82 -7.58
N PHE A 355 -14.47 -9.09 -6.77
CA PHE A 355 -15.52 -8.15 -6.40
C PHE A 355 -15.50 -7.72 -4.92
N GLY A 356 -14.52 -8.16 -4.12
CA GLY A 356 -14.47 -7.85 -2.68
C GLY A 356 -14.35 -6.35 -2.35
N ALA A 357 -13.96 -5.54 -3.34
CA ALA A 357 -13.96 -4.08 -3.25
C ALA A 357 -15.34 -3.43 -3.49
N TRP A 358 -16.36 -4.21 -3.88
CA TRP A 358 -17.73 -3.72 -4.03
C TRP A 358 -18.41 -3.80 -2.66
N GLU A 359 -18.75 -2.66 -2.06
CA GLU A 359 -19.30 -2.52 -0.68
C GLU A 359 -20.59 -3.33 -0.42
N LYS A 360 -21.19 -3.89 -1.47
CA LYS A 360 -22.43 -4.67 -1.42
C LYS A 360 -22.25 -6.12 -1.87
N SER A 361 -21.01 -6.62 -2.06
CA SER A 361 -20.84 -8.05 -2.35
C SER A 361 -21.37 -8.85 -1.15
N PRO A 362 -22.26 -9.82 -1.36
CA PRO A 362 -22.71 -10.67 -0.27
C PRO A 362 -21.63 -11.64 0.18
N TRP A 363 -20.73 -12.03 -0.71
CA TRP A 363 -19.81 -13.15 -0.50
C TRP A 363 -18.51 -12.67 0.16
N GLU A 364 -18.63 -12.02 1.31
CA GLU A 364 -17.48 -11.72 2.19
C GLU A 364 -16.79 -13.01 2.65
N PHE A 365 -15.56 -12.87 3.15
CA PHE A 365 -14.71 -14.01 3.53
C PHE A 365 -15.41 -14.97 4.48
N GLU A 366 -16.04 -14.43 5.54
CA GLU A 366 -16.78 -15.17 6.55
C GLU A 366 -17.96 -15.92 5.93
N ALA A 367 -18.76 -15.25 5.09
CA ALA A 367 -19.93 -15.84 4.46
C ALA A 367 -19.57 -16.99 3.50
N LEU A 368 -18.46 -16.86 2.77
CA LEU A 368 -17.96 -17.94 1.91
C LEU A 368 -17.40 -19.09 2.76
N CYS A 369 -16.70 -18.79 3.86
CA CYS A 369 -16.20 -19.80 4.79
C CYS A 369 -17.34 -20.60 5.44
N GLU A 370 -18.45 -19.96 5.82
CA GLU A 370 -19.64 -20.64 6.36
C GLU A 370 -20.27 -21.60 5.34
N LEU A 371 -20.39 -21.17 4.07
CA LEU A 371 -20.87 -22.02 2.98
C LEU A 371 -19.92 -23.20 2.73
N LEU A 372 -18.61 -22.96 2.74
CA LEU A 372 -17.61 -24.01 2.55
C LEU A 372 -17.63 -25.03 3.70
N ALA A 373 -17.72 -24.55 4.95
CA ALA A 373 -17.76 -25.41 6.14
C ALA A 373 -18.98 -26.35 6.11
N THR A 374 -20.17 -25.82 5.80
CA THR A 374 -21.40 -26.61 5.70
C THR A 374 -21.35 -27.67 4.58
N ASN A 375 -20.63 -27.41 3.48
CA ASN A 375 -20.46 -28.37 2.39
C ASN A 375 -19.36 -29.41 2.66
N LEU A 376 -18.30 -29.04 3.40
CA LEU A 376 -17.19 -29.92 3.79
C LEU A 376 -17.57 -30.90 4.92
N ASP A 377 -18.42 -30.47 5.86
CA ASP A 377 -18.90 -31.30 6.98
C ASP A 377 -20.09 -32.20 6.60
N SER A 378 -20.50 -32.19 5.33
CA SER A 378 -21.62 -33.02 4.83
C SER A 378 -21.24 -34.50 4.75
N THR A 379 -22.24 -35.39 4.77
CA THR A 379 -22.05 -36.86 4.70
C THR A 379 -21.41 -37.36 3.40
N ASN A 380 -21.10 -36.46 2.46
CA ASN A 380 -20.51 -36.77 1.16
C ASN A 380 -19.72 -35.55 0.63
N PRO A 381 -18.48 -35.33 1.11
CA PRO A 381 -17.71 -34.11 0.84
C PRO A 381 -17.21 -34.03 -0.61
N LEU A 382 -16.95 -32.80 -1.07
CA LEU A 382 -16.36 -32.53 -2.39
C LEU A 382 -14.96 -33.17 -2.51
N PRO A 383 -14.60 -33.79 -3.64
CA PRO A 383 -13.34 -34.51 -3.82
C PRO A 383 -12.14 -33.59 -4.17
N LEU A 384 -12.08 -32.42 -3.53
CA LEU A 384 -11.04 -31.41 -3.74
C LEU A 384 -9.70 -31.85 -3.13
N ARG A 385 -8.63 -31.67 -3.89
CA ARG A 385 -7.25 -31.79 -3.42
C ARG A 385 -6.74 -30.47 -2.88
N ASP A 386 -7.03 -29.38 -3.59
CA ASP A 386 -6.56 -28.04 -3.27
C ASP A 386 -7.72 -27.03 -3.29
N LEU A 387 -7.86 -26.27 -2.20
CA LEU A 387 -8.78 -25.13 -2.10
C LEU A 387 -7.95 -23.89 -1.77
N VAL A 388 -7.97 -22.91 -2.68
CA VAL A 388 -7.26 -21.64 -2.53
C VAL A 388 -8.27 -20.51 -2.45
N LEU A 389 -8.12 -19.68 -1.43
CA LEU A 389 -8.87 -18.45 -1.26
C LEU A 389 -7.88 -17.30 -1.42
N THR A 390 -8.05 -16.47 -2.44
CA THR A 390 -7.22 -15.27 -2.62
C THR A 390 -8.08 -14.04 -2.46
N CYS A 391 -7.88 -13.39 -1.32
CA CYS A 391 -8.32 -12.02 -1.09
C CYS A 391 -7.40 -11.09 -1.90
N PHE A 392 -7.95 -9.94 -2.32
CA PHE A 392 -7.20 -8.93 -3.05
C PHE A 392 -6.10 -8.35 -2.13
N ASP A 393 -4.87 -8.85 -2.28
CA ASP A 393 -3.62 -8.23 -1.83
C ASP A 393 -2.60 -8.53 -2.95
N ASP A 394 -1.99 -7.48 -3.53
CA ASP A 394 -1.17 -7.59 -4.73
C ASP A 394 0.16 -8.34 -4.45
N GLU A 395 0.17 -9.60 -4.86
CA GLU A 395 1.26 -10.47 -5.36
C GLU A 395 2.43 -10.96 -4.46
N VAL A 396 2.49 -12.30 -4.34
CA VAL A 396 3.63 -13.20 -4.02
C VAL A 396 4.16 -13.16 -2.57
N SER A 397 3.36 -13.70 -1.66
CA SER A 397 3.86 -14.64 -0.65
C SER A 397 3.14 -15.97 -0.86
N ARG A 398 3.89 -17.03 -1.16
CA ARG A 398 3.35 -18.38 -1.35
C ARG A 398 2.43 -18.75 -0.18
N PHE A 399 1.13 -18.95 -0.45
CA PHE A 399 0.28 -19.83 0.36
C PHE A 399 0.75 -21.27 0.10
N GLN A 400 1.95 -21.57 0.61
CA GLN A 400 2.47 -22.92 0.79
C GLN A 400 2.34 -23.29 2.28
N LYS A 401 1.20 -22.92 2.89
CA LYS A 401 0.56 -23.74 3.93
C LYS A 401 -0.47 -24.61 3.23
N SER A 402 0.04 -25.47 2.35
CA SER A 402 -0.68 -26.63 1.86
C SER A 402 -1.16 -27.39 3.08
N PHE A 403 -2.49 -27.54 3.26
CA PHE A 403 -3.16 -28.74 3.75
C PHE A 403 -2.69 -29.47 5.04
N GLU A 404 -1.70 -28.99 5.80
CA GLU A 404 -1.21 -29.64 7.03
C GLU A 404 -2.23 -29.57 8.17
N LEU A 405 -3.26 -28.72 8.07
CA LEU A 405 -4.37 -28.71 9.03
C LEU A 405 -5.55 -29.62 8.64
N ILE A 406 -5.63 -30.12 7.40
CA ILE A 406 -6.76 -30.94 6.93
C ILE A 406 -6.38 -32.42 6.77
N GLU A 407 -5.08 -32.76 6.62
CA GLU A 407 -4.63 -34.17 6.66
C GLU A 407 -4.55 -34.79 8.08
N SER A 408 -4.71 -34.01 9.16
CA SER A 408 -4.52 -34.56 10.51
C SER A 408 -5.78 -35.11 11.19
N ARG A 409 -7.00 -34.94 10.65
CA ARG A 409 -8.21 -35.46 11.32
C ARG A 409 -9.30 -35.95 10.38
N SER A 410 -9.13 -37.18 9.89
CA SER A 410 -10.27 -38.08 9.64
C SER A 410 -9.88 -39.54 9.89
N ALA A 411 -10.13 -39.96 11.12
CA ALA A 411 -10.58 -41.30 11.52
C ALA A 411 -9.70 -42.54 11.18
N VAL A 412 -8.57 -42.72 11.87
CA VAL A 412 -8.09 -44.08 12.26
C VAL A 412 -7.55 -44.17 13.70
N LEU A 413 -7.23 -43.07 14.40
CA LEU A 413 -6.81 -43.14 15.82
C LEU A 413 -7.97 -43.10 16.83
N ILE A 414 -9.13 -43.68 16.47
CA ILE A 414 -10.23 -44.00 17.40
C ILE A 414 -9.86 -45.19 18.34
N SER A 415 -8.69 -45.80 18.16
CA SER A 415 -8.25 -46.98 18.94
C SER A 415 -7.18 -46.69 20.00
N ALA A 416 -6.50 -45.54 19.97
CA ALA A 416 -5.37 -45.26 20.87
C ALA A 416 -5.65 -44.17 21.94
N LEU A 417 -6.70 -43.38 21.77
CA LEU A 417 -7.12 -42.36 22.76
C LEU A 417 -8.24 -42.85 23.72
N ARG A 418 -8.35 -44.17 23.93
CA ARG A 418 -9.20 -44.76 24.98
C ARG A 418 -8.45 -45.12 26.27
N LEU A 419 -7.13 -44.92 26.32
CA LEU A 419 -6.32 -45.29 27.49
C LEU A 419 -5.76 -44.12 28.31
N VAL A 420 -5.87 -42.87 27.83
CA VAL A 420 -5.30 -41.70 28.55
C VAL A 420 -6.39 -40.77 29.12
N CYS A 421 -7.64 -40.85 28.66
CA CYS A 421 -8.77 -40.10 29.22
C CYS A 421 -9.39 -40.71 30.50
N ALA A 422 -8.80 -41.75 31.08
CA ALA A 422 -9.31 -42.38 32.30
C ALA A 422 -8.75 -41.78 33.62
N VAL A 423 -7.79 -40.84 33.56
CA VAL A 423 -7.13 -40.32 34.78
C VAL A 423 -7.50 -38.86 35.11
N VAL A 424 -8.15 -38.11 34.21
CA VAL A 424 -8.44 -36.68 34.48
C VAL A 424 -9.95 -36.38 34.64
N ILE A 425 -10.82 -37.36 34.41
CA ILE A 425 -12.25 -37.28 34.77
C ILE A 425 -12.40 -37.69 36.25
N GLN A 426 -11.91 -36.87 37.18
CA GLN A 426 -12.37 -36.95 38.57
C GLN A 426 -12.44 -35.62 39.32
N SER A 427 -12.52 -34.50 38.59
CA SER A 427 -12.97 -33.25 39.20
C SER A 427 -13.41 -32.30 38.12
N LEU A 428 -14.70 -32.31 37.81
CA LEU A 428 -15.53 -31.13 37.54
C LEU A 428 -16.99 -31.60 37.33
N VAL A 429 -17.76 -31.55 38.42
CA VAL A 429 -19.22 -31.75 38.47
C VAL A 429 -19.89 -30.38 38.33
N VAL A 430 -20.55 -30.21 37.17
CA VAL A 430 -21.83 -29.57 36.81
C VAL A 430 -22.46 -28.38 37.59
N PHE A 431 -23.03 -27.46 36.76
CA PHE A 431 -24.27 -26.64 36.86
C PHE A 431 -24.14 -25.12 37.15
N PRO A 432 -25.12 -24.26 36.79
CA PRO A 432 -25.27 -23.63 35.46
C PRO A 432 -25.51 -22.09 35.53
N SER A 433 -25.77 -21.48 34.37
CA SER A 433 -26.09 -20.06 34.07
C SER A 433 -26.81 -19.19 35.12
N LYS A 434 -26.41 -17.91 35.23
CA LYS A 434 -27.31 -16.73 35.38
C LYS A 434 -26.61 -15.35 35.34
N THR A 435 -27.17 -14.47 34.51
CA THR A 435 -27.36 -13.00 34.64
C THR A 435 -26.16 -12.05 34.80
N ALA A 436 -26.23 -10.98 33.98
CA ALA A 436 -25.37 -9.80 33.93
C ALA A 436 -25.29 -9.00 35.25
N MET A 437 -24.11 -8.42 35.50
CA MET A 437 -23.87 -7.26 36.38
C MET A 437 -22.52 -6.59 36.04
N PRO A 438 -22.32 -5.30 36.41
CA PRO A 438 -21.45 -4.31 35.74
C PRO A 438 -19.95 -4.49 36.03
N PRO A 439 -19.03 -3.83 35.29
CA PRO A 439 -17.60 -4.04 35.45
C PRO A 439 -17.13 -3.53 36.81
N THR A 440 -16.43 -4.40 37.54
CA THR A 440 -15.65 -4.04 38.74
C THR A 440 -14.19 -3.80 38.35
N PRO A 441 -13.44 -2.99 39.14
CA PRO A 441 -12.17 -2.40 38.72
C PRO A 441 -11.10 -3.48 38.52
N HIS A 442 -10.40 -3.42 37.39
CA HIS A 442 -9.28 -4.30 37.08
C HIS A 442 -8.18 -4.17 38.13
N THR A 443 -7.89 -5.26 38.85
CA THR A 443 -6.58 -5.48 39.48
C THR A 443 -5.57 -5.74 38.35
N PRO A 444 -4.41 -5.06 38.29
CA PRO A 444 -3.44 -5.30 37.24
C PRO A 444 -2.86 -6.71 37.38
N ALA A 445 -2.87 -7.49 36.30
CA ALA A 445 -2.04 -8.68 36.20
C ALA A 445 -0.57 -8.26 36.33
N ALA A 446 0.20 -8.94 37.18
CA ALA A 446 1.62 -8.67 37.36
C ALA A 446 2.35 -8.86 36.01
N VAL A 447 2.84 -7.77 35.44
CA VAL A 447 3.68 -7.78 34.25
C VAL A 447 5.05 -8.30 34.67
N THR A 448 5.42 -9.51 34.25
CA THR A 448 6.77 -10.03 34.41
C THR A 448 7.74 -9.16 33.61
N GLN A 449 8.70 -8.52 34.27
CA GLN A 449 9.57 -7.52 33.67
C GLN A 449 10.91 -8.15 33.23
N SER A 450 11.31 -7.87 31.98
CA SER A 450 12.54 -8.39 31.38
C SER A 450 13.73 -7.46 31.64
N VAL A 451 14.93 -8.03 31.79
CA VAL A 451 16.20 -7.30 31.95
C VAL A 451 17.22 -7.77 30.91
N VAL A 452 18.13 -6.88 30.50
CA VAL A 452 19.18 -7.19 29.52
C VAL A 452 20.35 -7.90 30.20
N THR A 453 20.69 -9.09 29.69
CA THR A 453 21.82 -9.90 30.17
C THR A 453 23.01 -9.87 29.21
N ASP A 454 22.77 -9.58 27.94
CA ASP A 454 23.81 -9.37 26.93
C ASP A 454 23.27 -8.66 25.68
N LEU A 455 24.17 -8.17 24.82
CA LEU A 455 23.83 -7.72 23.47
C LEU A 455 24.95 -7.97 22.47
N THR A 456 24.59 -8.14 21.20
CA THR A 456 25.56 -8.31 20.10
C THR A 456 24.96 -7.87 18.78
N ILE A 457 25.78 -7.69 17.76
CA ILE A 457 25.34 -7.37 16.40
C ILE A 457 25.75 -8.51 15.47
N CYS A 458 24.80 -8.98 14.68
CA CYS A 458 25.03 -9.93 13.60
C CYS A 458 24.98 -9.22 12.26
N VAL A 459 25.92 -9.56 11.37
CA VAL A 459 25.96 -9.05 9.99
C VAL A 459 25.78 -10.22 9.03
N PHE A 460 24.96 -9.98 8.01
CA PHE A 460 24.61 -10.98 7.01
C PHE A 460 24.98 -10.44 5.64
N SER A 461 25.74 -11.25 4.90
CA SER A 461 26.25 -10.94 3.55
C SER A 461 25.85 -12.08 2.60
N PRO A 462 25.55 -11.81 1.31
CA PRO A 462 25.18 -12.84 0.33
C PRO A 462 26.25 -13.92 0.12
N ASN A 463 27.51 -13.59 0.44
CA ASN A 463 28.67 -14.45 0.24
C ASN A 463 29.10 -15.22 1.50
N ASP A 464 28.46 -14.97 2.65
CA ASP A 464 28.85 -15.62 3.90
C ASP A 464 28.15 -16.98 4.06
N PRO A 465 28.84 -18.02 4.56
CA PRO A 465 28.22 -19.31 4.83
C PRO A 465 27.13 -19.15 5.92
N PRO A 466 26.07 -20.00 5.89
CA PRO A 466 24.88 -19.87 6.74
C PRO A 466 25.11 -19.93 8.27
N SER A 467 26.33 -20.19 8.73
CA SER A 467 26.67 -20.43 10.14
C SER A 467 27.23 -19.22 10.90
N THR A 468 27.24 -18.00 10.33
CA THR A 468 27.93 -16.84 10.93
C THR A 468 27.18 -16.17 12.10
N CYS A 469 25.89 -16.47 12.32
CA CYS A 469 25.13 -15.98 13.49
C CYS A 469 23.94 -16.89 13.88
N GLU A 470 24.21 -18.10 14.38
CA GLU A 470 23.18 -18.95 15.00
C GLU A 470 23.00 -18.58 16.48
N LEU A 471 22.08 -17.65 16.78
CA LEU A 471 21.68 -17.31 18.15
C LEU A 471 20.38 -18.03 18.53
N ASP A 472 20.26 -18.52 19.77
CA ASP A 472 19.04 -19.16 20.26
C ASP A 472 17.90 -18.12 20.37
N PRO A 473 16.82 -18.25 19.58
CA PRO A 473 15.73 -17.26 19.56
C PRO A 473 14.93 -17.21 20.87
N ARG A 474 15.09 -18.20 21.77
CA ARG A 474 14.47 -18.19 23.10
C ARG A 474 15.17 -17.23 24.07
N ILE A 475 16.42 -16.88 23.78
CA ILE A 475 17.27 -16.03 24.64
C ILE A 475 17.49 -14.68 23.95
N TRP A 476 17.84 -14.71 22.67
CA TRP A 476 18.21 -13.53 21.91
C TRP A 476 17.02 -13.00 21.11
N HIS A 477 16.75 -11.72 21.24
CA HIS A 477 15.68 -11.03 20.55
C HIS A 477 16.26 -9.98 19.62
N ARG A 478 15.80 -9.99 18.37
CA ARG A 478 16.25 -9.06 17.35
C ARG A 478 15.51 -7.74 17.48
N ILE A 479 16.24 -6.63 17.47
CA ILE A 479 15.66 -5.31 17.25
C ILE A 479 15.41 -5.16 15.74
N GLU A 480 14.15 -4.94 15.36
CA GLU A 480 13.69 -4.91 13.95
C GLU A 480 14.07 -3.61 13.24
N LYS A 481 15.38 -3.31 13.20
CA LYS A 481 16.00 -2.16 12.52
C LYS A 481 17.29 -2.63 11.85
N ASP A 482 17.36 -2.53 10.52
CA ASP A 482 18.63 -2.78 9.82
C ASP A 482 19.58 -1.62 10.08
N LEU A 483 20.74 -1.91 10.66
CA LEU A 483 21.73 -0.88 11.03
C LEU A 483 22.38 -0.22 9.79
N PHE A 484 22.22 -0.81 8.60
CA PHE A 484 22.58 -0.19 7.32
C PHE A 484 21.40 0.47 6.59
N LEU A 485 20.23 0.56 7.24
CA LEU A 485 19.02 1.21 6.71
C LEU A 485 18.63 0.72 5.30
N TYR A 486 18.87 -0.56 5.01
CA TYR A 486 18.52 -1.21 3.73
C TYR A 486 19.24 -0.62 2.49
N THR A 487 20.33 0.13 2.69
CA THR A 487 21.08 0.79 1.60
C THR A 487 22.37 0.06 1.21
N SER A 488 22.74 -0.99 1.94
CA SER A 488 23.95 -1.78 1.69
C SER A 488 23.60 -3.19 1.19
N GLU A 489 24.52 -3.83 0.48
CA GLU A 489 24.41 -5.26 0.11
C GLU A 489 24.46 -6.18 1.34
N LYS A 490 24.94 -5.65 2.47
CA LYS A 490 24.96 -6.32 3.77
C LYS A 490 23.86 -5.74 4.64
N SER A 491 23.27 -6.58 5.47
CA SER A 491 22.36 -6.14 6.53
C SER A 491 22.93 -6.48 7.90
N ALA A 492 22.62 -5.65 8.87
CA ALA A 492 23.10 -5.81 10.24
C ALA A 492 21.96 -5.61 11.23
N TRP A 493 21.88 -6.44 12.25
CA TRP A 493 20.83 -6.35 13.27
C TRP A 493 21.41 -6.44 14.67
N LEU A 494 20.86 -5.65 15.57
CA LEU A 494 21.13 -5.73 17.01
C LEU A 494 20.29 -6.86 17.62
N TYR A 495 20.94 -7.71 18.41
CA TYR A 495 20.34 -8.76 19.19
C TYR A 495 20.56 -8.49 20.67
N VAL A 496 19.50 -8.63 21.46
CA VAL A 496 19.51 -8.39 22.91
C VAL A 496 19.09 -9.68 23.61
N ALA A 497 19.89 -10.14 24.55
CA ALA A 497 19.56 -11.26 25.41
C ALA A 497 18.75 -10.77 26.60
N LEU A 498 17.57 -11.36 26.81
CA LEU A 498 16.65 -10.98 27.89
C LEU A 498 16.49 -12.11 28.92
N ALA A 499 16.34 -11.73 30.18
CA ALA A 499 15.94 -12.63 31.27
C ALA A 499 14.78 -12.02 32.07
N ASN A 500 13.90 -12.86 32.60
CA ASN A 500 12.79 -12.42 33.45
C ASN A 500 13.29 -12.17 34.88
N GLU A 501 12.91 -11.05 35.49
CA GLU A 501 13.32 -10.68 36.85
C GLU A 501 13.04 -11.78 37.89
N GLU A 502 11.87 -12.43 37.80
CA GLU A 502 11.45 -13.51 38.71
C GLU A 502 12.33 -14.76 38.63
N GLY A 503 13.06 -14.94 37.53
CA GLY A 503 13.94 -16.09 37.29
C GLY A 503 15.40 -15.83 37.67
N LEU A 504 15.75 -14.62 38.11
CA LEU A 504 17.14 -14.24 38.38
C LEU A 504 17.62 -14.74 39.74
N THR A 505 18.88 -15.18 39.76
CA THR A 505 19.62 -15.61 40.93
C THR A 505 20.82 -14.69 41.18
N ALA A 506 21.39 -14.72 42.38
CA ALA A 506 22.56 -13.91 42.72
C ALA A 506 23.82 -14.23 41.89
N GLU A 507 23.82 -15.33 41.13
CA GLU A 507 24.92 -15.71 40.24
C GLU A 507 24.72 -15.20 38.80
N ASP A 508 23.52 -14.74 38.44
CA ASP A 508 23.24 -14.22 37.11
C ASP A 508 23.90 -12.85 36.91
N LEU A 509 24.52 -12.68 35.73
CA LEU A 509 25.16 -11.44 35.32
C LEU A 509 24.18 -10.59 34.51
N LEU A 510 23.94 -9.38 34.98
CA LEU A 510 23.12 -8.39 34.30
C LEU A 510 24.00 -7.34 33.64
N VAL A 511 23.56 -6.80 32.50
CA VAL A 511 24.18 -5.61 31.93
C VAL A 511 23.82 -4.41 32.79
N THR A 512 24.80 -3.71 33.34
CA THR A 512 24.58 -2.49 34.15
C THR A 512 24.95 -1.22 33.43
N ASP A 513 25.79 -1.28 32.39
CA ASP A 513 26.10 -0.12 31.56
C ASP A 513 26.60 -0.57 30.18
N ILE A 514 26.39 0.30 29.19
CA ILE A 514 26.81 0.09 27.80
C ILE A 514 27.53 1.35 27.32
N ARG A 515 28.67 1.15 26.64
CA ARG A 515 29.44 2.21 25.99
C ARG A 515 29.75 1.83 24.55
N VAL A 516 29.91 2.84 23.71
CA VAL A 516 30.29 2.66 22.31
C VAL A 516 31.52 3.52 21.99
N GLY A 517 32.49 2.98 21.25
CA GLY A 517 33.64 3.70 20.74
C GLY A 517 34.99 3.31 21.36
N GLU A 518 36.03 4.05 20.97
CA GLU A 518 37.40 3.91 21.48
C GLU A 518 37.89 5.22 22.13
N PRO A 519 38.77 5.16 23.15
CA PRO A 519 39.39 3.95 23.72
C PRO A 519 38.47 3.18 24.69
N ARG A 520 38.90 1.98 25.09
CA ARG A 520 38.22 1.17 26.13
C ARG A 520 37.85 2.06 27.34
N PRO A 521 36.64 1.93 27.91
CA PRO A 521 36.27 2.68 29.12
C PRO A 521 37.29 2.46 30.26
N ASN A 522 37.75 3.54 30.88
CA ASN A 522 38.69 3.48 32.01
C ASN A 522 38.01 2.83 33.23
N SER A 523 38.58 1.73 33.72
CA SER A 523 38.11 1.03 34.92
C SER A 523 38.66 1.71 36.19
N SER A 524 38.01 2.78 36.66
CA SER A 524 38.36 3.41 37.94
C SER A 524 38.07 2.54 39.17
N SER A 525 37.39 1.39 39.01
CA SER A 525 36.78 0.59 40.09
C SER A 525 37.09 -0.92 40.06
N GLY A 526 37.96 -1.40 39.17
CA GLY A 526 38.23 -2.85 39.03
C GLY A 526 37.17 -3.61 38.19
N ASP A 527 36.23 -2.88 37.60
CA ASP A 527 35.17 -3.40 36.73
C ASP A 527 35.71 -3.88 35.38
N SER A 528 35.41 -5.14 35.02
CA SER A 528 35.86 -5.75 33.77
C SER A 528 34.87 -5.49 32.64
N TRP A 529 35.02 -4.37 31.94
CA TRP A 529 34.31 -4.12 30.68
C TRP A 529 34.64 -5.19 29.64
N GLU A 530 33.61 -5.78 29.06
CA GLU A 530 33.71 -6.80 28.01
C GLU A 530 33.45 -6.20 26.63
N SER A 531 34.20 -6.63 25.62
CA SER A 531 34.00 -6.17 24.24
C SER A 531 32.94 -7.01 23.53
N ARG A 532 32.17 -6.35 22.67
CA ARG A 532 31.29 -6.93 21.66
C ARG A 532 31.65 -6.30 20.29
N PRO A 533 31.23 -6.91 19.17
CA PRO A 533 31.49 -6.37 17.84
C PRO A 533 31.04 -4.90 17.66
N TYR A 534 31.63 -4.21 16.69
CA TYR A 534 31.29 -2.82 16.29
C TYR A 534 31.46 -1.76 17.38
N GLY A 535 32.48 -1.95 18.23
CA GLY A 535 32.91 -0.95 19.21
C GLY A 535 32.03 -0.88 20.45
N ILE A 536 31.21 -1.91 20.71
CA ILE A 536 30.35 -2.00 21.89
C ILE A 536 31.15 -2.54 23.08
N TRP A 537 30.99 -1.90 24.22
CA TRP A 537 31.51 -2.33 25.51
C TRP A 537 30.35 -2.52 26.49
N VAL A 538 30.31 -3.69 27.13
CA VAL A 538 29.27 -4.06 28.08
C VAL A 538 29.89 -4.21 29.46
N LEU A 539 29.32 -3.55 30.46
CA LEU A 539 29.63 -3.78 31.85
C LEU A 539 28.58 -4.72 32.43
N ARG A 540 29.03 -5.81 33.04
CA ARG A 540 28.14 -6.78 33.69
C ARG A 540 28.48 -6.93 35.17
N SER A 541 27.45 -7.01 36.00
CA SER A 541 27.59 -7.30 37.42
C SER A 541 26.59 -8.37 37.86
N LYS A 542 26.90 -9.03 38.98
CA LYS A 542 25.97 -10.00 39.59
C LYS A 542 24.67 -9.30 40.01
N PHE A 543 23.56 -10.00 39.88
CA PHE A 543 22.26 -9.51 40.33
C PHE A 543 22.26 -9.28 41.86
N ALA A 544 22.03 -8.03 42.26
CA ALA A 544 22.05 -7.59 43.66
C ALA A 544 20.66 -7.64 44.34
N GLY A 545 19.67 -8.28 43.71
CA GLY A 545 18.29 -8.39 44.23
C GLY A 545 17.33 -7.30 43.75
N ASN A 546 17.75 -6.38 42.88
CA ASN A 546 16.90 -5.48 42.11
C ASN A 546 17.55 -5.16 40.75
N ILE A 547 16.75 -4.63 39.83
CA ILE A 547 17.16 -4.27 38.46
C ILE A 547 17.37 -2.77 38.27
N ASP A 548 17.32 -1.95 39.32
CA ASP A 548 17.28 -0.48 39.20
C ASP A 548 18.56 0.11 38.57
N GLN A 549 19.69 -0.58 38.74
CA GLN A 549 20.99 -0.22 38.14
C GLN A 549 21.29 -1.00 36.85
N ALA A 550 20.41 -1.93 36.46
CA ALA A 550 20.59 -2.72 35.25
C ALA A 550 20.02 -2.01 34.03
N VAL A 551 20.56 -2.30 32.85
CA VAL A 551 19.95 -1.96 31.57
C VAL A 551 18.78 -2.91 31.36
N THR A 552 17.59 -2.35 31.16
CA THR A 552 16.35 -3.11 31.00
C THR A 552 15.85 -3.13 29.57
N GLU A 553 16.17 -2.10 28.79
CA GLU A 553 15.83 -2.02 27.37
C GLU A 553 16.95 -1.36 26.56
N VAL A 554 17.09 -1.78 25.31
CA VAL A 554 18.04 -1.23 24.34
C VAL A 554 17.31 -1.03 23.01
N ASP A 555 17.55 0.10 22.37
CA ASP A 555 16.99 0.49 21.08
C ASP A 555 18.08 1.15 20.22
N VAL A 556 17.80 1.37 18.94
CA VAL A 556 18.71 2.03 18.00
C VAL A 556 18.01 3.22 17.35
N LEU A 557 18.65 4.39 17.38
CA LEU A 557 18.22 5.58 16.67
C LEU A 557 19.28 5.99 15.65
N PHE A 558 18.86 6.67 14.59
CA PHE A 558 19.69 6.98 13.44
C PHE A 558 19.83 8.48 13.21
N GLY A 559 21.02 8.91 12.79
CA GLY A 559 21.32 10.31 12.47
C GLY A 559 22.30 10.97 13.44
N ILE A 560 22.99 12.01 12.96
CA ILE A 560 23.83 12.87 13.81
C ILE A 560 22.97 13.77 14.71
N ASP A 561 21.78 14.08 14.21
CA ASP A 561 20.67 14.85 14.76
C ASP A 561 19.65 13.99 15.53
N ALA A 562 19.93 12.71 15.72
CA ALA A 562 19.09 11.81 16.49
C ALA A 562 18.88 12.32 17.93
N VAL A 563 17.64 12.24 18.40
CA VAL A 563 17.24 12.59 19.77
C VAL A 563 16.33 11.51 20.35
N ASP A 564 16.37 11.32 21.66
CA ASP A 564 15.47 10.41 22.36
C ASP A 564 14.65 11.17 23.42
N PRO A 565 13.38 11.49 23.15
CA PRO A 565 12.53 12.24 24.06
C PRO A 565 11.85 11.36 25.11
N ARG A 566 12.12 10.04 25.12
CA ARG A 566 11.55 9.12 26.12
C ARG A 566 12.17 9.40 27.50
N PRO A 567 11.37 9.47 28.57
CA PRO A 567 11.90 9.67 29.93
C PRO A 567 12.89 8.56 30.32
N GLN A 568 14.00 8.92 30.96
CA GLN A 568 15.06 8.01 31.46
C GLN A 568 15.87 7.25 30.39
N TRP A 569 15.53 7.40 29.10
CA TRP A 569 16.35 6.86 28.02
C TRP A 569 17.60 7.71 27.82
N THR A 570 18.72 7.04 27.53
CA THR A 570 20.01 7.69 27.28
C THR A 570 20.51 7.30 25.89
N LEU A 571 20.51 8.27 24.97
CA LEU A 571 21.11 8.12 23.65
C LEU A 571 22.63 8.25 23.71
N MET A 572 23.33 7.26 23.18
CA MET A 572 24.79 7.24 23.16
C MET A 572 25.37 8.29 22.21
N ARG A 573 26.42 8.98 22.68
CA ARG A 573 27.13 10.00 21.91
C ARG A 573 27.95 9.42 20.76
N SER A 574 28.59 8.29 20.98
CA SER A 574 29.39 7.63 19.95
C SER A 574 28.51 6.72 19.09
N PRO A 575 28.63 6.76 17.75
CA PRO A 575 27.94 5.82 16.88
C PRO A 575 28.58 4.44 16.91
N LEU A 576 27.79 3.43 16.51
CA LEU A 576 28.27 2.08 16.26
C LEU A 576 29.34 2.09 15.16
N GLN A 577 30.43 1.34 15.34
CA GLN A 577 31.57 1.32 14.42
C GLN A 577 31.33 0.36 13.23
N LEU A 578 30.24 0.59 12.48
CA LEU A 578 29.77 -0.28 11.38
C LEU A 578 30.58 -0.12 10.09
N ASN A 579 31.43 0.91 9.97
CA ASN A 579 32.10 1.31 8.72
C ASN A 579 31.12 1.51 7.54
N ALA A 580 29.94 2.07 7.84
CA ALA A 580 28.93 2.38 6.85
C ALA A 580 29.39 3.50 5.89
N PRO A 581 28.97 3.48 4.61
CA PRO A 581 29.11 4.62 3.70
C PRO A 581 28.66 5.96 4.32
N PRO A 582 29.33 7.08 4.01
CA PRO A 582 29.09 8.37 4.66
C PRO A 582 27.70 8.96 4.44
N ASN A 583 26.97 8.48 3.43
CA ASN A 583 25.60 8.89 3.11
C ASN A 583 24.52 8.15 3.92
N ILE A 584 24.89 7.15 4.73
CA ILE A 584 23.95 6.43 5.58
C ILE A 584 23.91 7.13 6.95
N PRO A 585 22.73 7.51 7.45
CA PRO A 585 22.59 8.02 8.82
C PRO A 585 23.22 7.08 9.85
N ILE A 586 24.05 7.64 10.73
CA ILE A 586 24.80 6.86 11.73
C ILE A 586 23.87 6.17 12.73
N ALA A 587 24.12 4.91 13.06
CA ALA A 587 23.36 4.17 14.06
C ALA A 587 23.92 4.39 15.48
N ARG A 588 23.05 4.69 16.44
CA ARG A 588 23.40 4.98 17.84
C ARG A 588 22.51 4.18 18.79
N LEU A 589 23.11 3.60 19.83
CA LEU A 589 22.35 2.90 20.85
C LEU A 589 21.62 3.90 21.76
N SER A 590 20.36 3.62 22.07
CA SER A 590 19.63 4.26 23.17
C SER A 590 19.27 3.21 24.21
N ILE A 591 19.44 3.52 25.49
CA ILE A 591 19.29 2.54 26.57
C ILE A 591 18.44 3.09 27.70
N LEU A 592 17.68 2.20 28.33
CA LEU A 592 16.93 2.47 29.56
C LEU A 592 17.61 1.77 30.74
N HIS A 593 17.85 2.51 31.82
CA HIS A 593 18.29 1.95 33.09
C HIS A 593 17.12 1.81 34.07
N GLY A 594 17.07 0.66 34.74
CA GLY A 594 16.08 0.38 35.75
C GLY A 594 14.66 0.33 35.19
N ARG A 595 13.69 0.59 36.06
CA ARG A 595 12.29 0.54 35.68
C ARG A 595 11.90 1.85 34.98
N SER A 596 11.25 1.72 33.84
CA SER A 596 10.50 2.83 33.24
C SER A 596 9.52 3.35 34.27
N THR A 597 9.59 4.65 34.61
CA THR A 597 8.60 5.26 35.48
C THR A 597 7.24 5.14 34.81
N PRO A 598 6.24 4.49 35.46
CA PRO A 598 4.90 4.40 34.93
C PRO A 598 4.42 5.81 34.58
N ARG A 599 3.84 5.95 33.38
CA ARG A 599 3.15 7.17 33.01
C ARG A 599 2.13 7.47 34.11
N SER A 600 2.09 8.71 34.61
CA SER A 600 0.99 9.12 35.49
C SER A 600 -0.32 8.87 34.75
N ASP A 601 -1.15 7.96 35.24
CA ASP A 601 -2.46 7.62 34.67
C ASP A 601 -3.39 8.85 34.62
N VAL A 602 -3.09 9.86 35.44
CA VAL A 602 -3.77 11.16 35.40
C VAL A 602 -3.23 11.97 34.22
N ARG A 603 -3.91 11.86 33.07
CA ARG A 603 -3.75 12.82 31.97
C ARG A 603 -4.19 14.20 32.47
N PRO A 604 -3.34 15.24 32.40
CA PRO A 604 -3.77 16.58 32.79
C PRO A 604 -4.92 17.03 31.87
N ALA A 605 -6.05 17.39 32.46
CA ALA A 605 -7.18 17.92 31.69
C ALA A 605 -6.76 19.23 31.01
N LEU A 606 -7.04 19.37 29.72
CA LEU A 606 -6.85 20.64 29.01
C LEU A 606 -7.85 21.65 29.59
N ARG A 607 -7.35 22.82 29.99
CA ARG A 607 -8.16 23.84 30.65
C ARG A 607 -7.83 25.22 30.13
N VAL A 608 -8.85 26.05 30.00
CA VAL A 608 -8.68 27.49 29.82
C VAL A 608 -7.93 28.05 31.02
N ARG A 609 -6.92 28.87 30.74
CA ARG A 609 -6.08 29.50 31.77
C ARG A 609 -6.89 30.50 32.60
N LYS A 610 -6.34 30.90 33.75
CA LYS A 610 -6.99 31.87 34.66
C LYS A 610 -7.24 33.25 34.03
N ASP A 611 -6.49 33.61 33.00
CA ASP A 611 -6.68 34.84 32.22
C ASP A 611 -7.80 34.71 31.17
N GLY A 612 -8.49 33.57 31.12
CA GLY A 612 -9.57 33.29 30.17
C GLY A 612 -9.09 32.81 28.81
N LYS A 613 -7.79 32.54 28.62
CA LYS A 613 -7.23 32.18 27.32
C LYS A 613 -6.87 30.70 27.19
N PHE A 614 -6.99 30.18 25.97
CA PHE A 614 -6.48 28.86 25.59
C PHE A 614 -5.87 28.93 24.21
N LYS A 615 -4.63 28.47 24.05
CA LYS A 615 -3.87 28.59 22.81
C LYS A 615 -3.45 27.24 22.24
N ILE A 616 -3.72 27.05 20.95
CA ILE A 616 -3.29 25.89 20.16
C ILE A 616 -2.27 26.36 19.13
N VAL A 617 -1.12 25.69 19.05
CA VAL A 617 -0.21 25.82 17.91
C VAL A 617 -0.39 24.60 17.03
N GLN A 618 -0.78 24.84 15.77
CA GLN A 618 -0.89 23.82 14.73
C GLN A 618 0.43 23.76 13.97
N ILE A 619 1.02 22.57 13.93
CA ILE A 619 2.24 22.25 13.18
C ILE A 619 1.87 21.20 12.16
N SER A 620 2.26 21.40 10.92
CA SER A 620 1.88 20.52 9.81
C SER A 620 3.05 20.38 8.87
N ASP A 621 3.09 19.26 8.15
CA ASP A 621 3.96 19.07 7.00
C ASP A 621 5.41 19.45 7.36
N THR A 622 6.00 18.71 8.31
CA THR A 622 7.41 18.94 8.70
C THR A 622 8.37 18.14 7.83
N HIS A 623 7.88 17.08 7.18
CA HIS A 623 8.63 16.21 6.26
C HIS A 623 10.01 15.78 6.80
N MET A 624 10.07 15.45 8.09
CA MET A 624 11.30 15.02 8.72
C MET A 624 11.77 13.69 8.13
N VAL A 625 13.08 13.55 7.98
CA VAL A 625 13.71 12.31 7.49
C VAL A 625 14.51 11.63 8.59
N THR A 626 15.05 10.43 8.33
CA THR A 626 15.85 9.70 9.32
C THR A 626 17.19 10.39 9.65
N GLY A 627 17.78 11.12 8.70
CA GLY A 627 18.97 11.95 8.92
C GLY A 627 18.64 13.45 8.94
N VAL A 628 19.60 14.30 8.57
CA VAL A 628 19.47 15.77 8.64
C VAL A 628 18.61 16.42 7.54
N GLY A 629 18.23 15.66 6.51
CA GLY A 629 17.53 16.20 5.34
C GLY A 629 18.39 17.16 4.52
N VAL A 630 17.85 17.61 3.38
CA VAL A 630 18.50 18.59 2.51
C VAL A 630 17.48 19.65 2.15
N CYS A 631 17.81 20.91 2.40
CA CYS A 631 17.04 22.03 1.88
C CYS A 631 17.86 22.80 0.84
N ARG A 632 17.30 22.97 -0.36
CA ARG A 632 17.98 23.59 -1.51
C ARG A 632 17.49 24.99 -1.85
N ASP A 633 16.27 25.31 -1.44
CA ASP A 633 15.57 26.51 -1.92
C ASP A 633 15.17 27.47 -0.78
N ALA A 634 15.71 27.27 0.44
CA ALA A 634 15.40 28.14 1.57
C ALA A 634 15.77 29.60 1.28
N ILE A 635 15.03 30.54 1.85
CA ILE A 635 15.26 31.98 1.69
C ILE A 635 15.57 32.64 3.03
N ASP A 636 16.36 33.71 3.04
CA ASP A 636 16.64 34.52 4.22
C ASP A 636 15.52 35.55 4.51
N ALA A 637 15.68 36.31 5.60
CA ALA A 637 14.75 37.37 6.00
C ALA A 637 14.57 38.49 4.96
N ASP A 638 15.53 38.66 4.04
CA ASP A 638 15.51 39.63 2.95
C ASP A 638 14.96 39.02 1.63
N GLY A 639 14.53 37.75 1.66
CA GLY A 639 13.99 37.01 0.52
C GLY A 639 15.05 36.53 -0.49
N LYS A 640 16.30 36.37 -0.05
CA LYS A 640 17.39 35.83 -0.89
C LYS A 640 17.60 34.35 -0.63
N ASP A 641 17.96 33.61 -1.68
CA ASP A 641 18.29 32.19 -1.58
C ASP A 641 19.44 31.95 -0.59
N LEU A 642 19.21 31.04 0.34
CA LEU A 642 20.20 30.49 1.26
C LEU A 642 20.97 29.35 0.57
N PRO A 643 22.23 29.11 0.96
CA PRO A 643 22.97 27.94 0.49
C PRO A 643 22.29 26.64 0.94
N GLU A 644 22.56 25.55 0.20
CA GLU A 644 22.11 24.20 0.58
C GLU A 644 22.49 23.92 2.04
N SER A 645 21.50 23.51 2.83
CA SER A 645 21.61 23.35 4.28
C SER A 645 20.82 22.14 4.79
N GLU A 646 21.06 21.79 6.05
CA GLU A 646 20.38 20.70 6.75
C GLU A 646 18.95 21.12 7.11
N ALA A 647 17.95 20.44 6.51
CA ALA A 647 16.54 20.82 6.62
C ALA A 647 15.94 20.57 8.02
N ASP A 648 16.19 19.39 8.58
CA ASP A 648 15.55 18.96 9.82
C ASP A 648 15.99 19.82 11.02
N PRO A 649 17.28 20.18 11.20
CA PRO A 649 17.70 21.12 12.23
C PRO A 649 17.03 22.49 12.14
N LEU A 650 16.88 23.05 10.92
CA LEU A 650 16.18 24.32 10.71
C LEU A 650 14.70 24.22 11.10
N THR A 651 14.07 23.10 10.76
CA THR A 651 12.68 22.80 11.15
C THR A 651 12.53 22.75 12.68
N VAL A 652 13.41 22.02 13.37
CA VAL A 652 13.40 21.94 14.84
C VAL A 652 13.63 23.31 15.48
N GLU A 653 14.57 24.11 14.95
CA GLU A 653 14.84 25.46 15.46
C GLU A 653 13.62 26.38 15.27
N PHE A 654 12.98 26.34 14.10
CA PHE A 654 11.79 27.13 13.83
C PHE A 654 10.62 26.72 14.74
N MET A 655 10.35 25.42 14.88
CA MET A 655 9.35 24.91 15.83
C MET A 655 9.66 25.41 17.25
N GLY A 656 10.91 25.30 17.69
CA GLY A 656 11.35 25.81 19.00
C GLY A 656 11.02 27.28 19.19
N ARG A 657 11.34 28.13 18.21
CA ARG A 657 11.03 29.58 18.23
C ARG A 657 9.53 29.85 18.34
N ILE A 658 8.68 29.16 17.57
CA ILE A 658 7.22 29.31 17.65
C ILE A 658 6.74 28.95 19.06
N LEU A 659 7.17 27.81 19.59
CA LEU A 659 6.75 27.33 20.91
C LEU A 659 7.20 28.27 22.03
N ASP A 660 8.39 28.86 21.94
CA ASP A 660 8.93 29.80 22.94
C ASP A 660 8.19 31.15 22.94
N VAL A 661 7.85 31.65 21.74
CA VAL A 661 7.12 32.91 21.57
C VAL A 661 5.65 32.73 21.95
N GLU A 662 5.01 31.67 21.47
CA GLU A 662 3.57 31.49 21.63
C GLU A 662 3.18 30.89 22.97
N ARG A 663 4.01 30.02 23.55
CA ARG A 663 3.73 29.29 24.79
C ARG A 663 2.34 28.65 24.77
N PRO A 664 2.07 27.73 23.82
CA PRO A 664 0.75 27.16 23.65
C PRO A 664 0.36 26.26 24.83
N ASP A 665 -0.95 26.12 25.02
CA ASP A 665 -1.57 25.19 25.96
C ASP A 665 -1.72 23.78 25.35
N LEU A 666 -1.72 23.69 24.01
CA LEU A 666 -1.79 22.45 23.23
C LEU A 666 -1.02 22.62 21.90
N VAL A 667 -0.26 21.60 21.49
CA VAL A 667 0.23 21.48 20.11
C VAL A 667 -0.60 20.45 19.35
N VAL A 668 -1.02 20.78 18.13
CA VAL A 668 -1.69 19.84 17.23
C VAL A 668 -0.81 19.59 16.01
N LEU A 669 -0.41 18.34 15.80
CA LEU A 669 0.30 17.90 14.61
C LEU A 669 -0.71 17.45 13.55
N THR A 670 -0.81 18.15 12.42
CA THR A 670 -1.83 17.91 11.37
C THR A 670 -1.36 17.04 10.21
N GLY A 671 -0.48 16.07 10.47
CA GLY A 671 -0.03 15.07 9.49
C GLY A 671 1.17 15.49 8.63
N ASP A 672 1.69 14.53 7.87
CA ASP A 672 2.93 14.62 7.07
C ASP A 672 4.10 15.18 7.87
N GLN A 673 4.18 14.72 9.12
CA GLN A 673 5.31 15.03 9.96
C GLN A 673 6.57 14.33 9.46
N LEU A 674 6.41 13.16 8.84
CA LEU A 674 7.47 12.38 8.24
C LEU A 674 7.39 12.41 6.71
N HIS A 675 8.56 12.47 6.08
CA HIS A 675 8.67 12.40 4.63
C HIS A 675 8.26 11.02 4.09
N HIS A 676 7.85 10.95 2.82
CA HIS A 676 7.37 9.71 2.20
C HIS A 676 8.44 8.64 1.98
N ASP A 677 9.73 9.00 2.05
CA ASP A 677 10.88 8.11 1.84
C ASP A 677 11.77 8.12 3.08
N ILE A 678 11.37 7.35 4.09
CA ILE A 678 12.05 7.28 5.38
C ILE A 678 12.42 5.84 5.73
N PRO A 679 13.71 5.55 5.97
CA PRO A 679 14.14 4.20 6.33
C PRO A 679 13.87 3.84 7.81
N ASP A 680 13.75 4.84 8.69
CA ASP A 680 13.34 4.65 10.10
C ASP A 680 12.42 5.79 10.58
N SER A 681 11.14 5.47 10.83
CA SER A 681 10.13 6.45 11.28
C SER A 681 10.34 6.93 12.69
N GLN A 682 10.88 6.10 13.59
CA GLN A 682 10.98 6.46 15.01
C GLN A 682 11.99 7.58 15.22
N SER A 683 13.16 7.52 14.57
CA SER A 683 14.19 8.55 14.65
C SER A 683 13.67 9.90 14.14
N ALA A 684 12.93 9.90 13.03
CA ALA A 684 12.32 11.10 12.47
C ALA A 684 11.20 11.66 13.37
N LEU A 685 10.29 10.80 13.85
CA LEU A 685 9.18 11.18 14.72
C LEU A 685 9.67 11.77 16.05
N PHE A 686 10.75 11.23 16.61
CA PHE A 686 11.35 11.73 17.84
C PHE A 686 11.88 13.16 17.70
N LYS A 687 12.41 13.54 16.52
CA LYS A 687 12.83 14.92 16.26
C LYS A 687 11.65 15.91 16.27
N VAL A 688 10.50 15.50 15.73
CA VAL A 688 9.27 16.32 15.72
C VAL A 688 8.77 16.60 17.13
N VAL A 689 8.70 15.56 17.96
CA VAL A 689 8.06 15.65 19.30
C VAL A 689 9.01 16.10 20.40
N ALA A 690 10.33 15.97 20.23
CA ALA A 690 11.33 16.41 21.21
C ALA A 690 11.16 17.88 21.67
N PRO A 691 11.10 18.90 20.78
CA PRO A 691 10.96 20.29 21.21
C PRO A 691 9.65 20.56 21.97
N ILE A 692 8.61 19.76 21.74
CA ILE A 692 7.30 19.84 22.41
C ILE A 692 7.40 19.23 23.82
N ILE A 693 8.00 18.03 23.92
CA ILE A 693 8.17 17.28 25.17
C ILE A 693 9.11 18.00 26.14
N GLU A 694 10.22 18.56 25.63
CA GLU A 694 11.17 19.35 26.43
C GLU A 694 10.49 20.53 27.14
N ARG A 695 9.49 21.14 26.47
CA ARG A 695 8.70 22.26 26.99
C ARG A 695 7.50 21.81 27.81
N ARG A 696 7.27 20.50 27.95
CA ARG A 696 6.16 19.89 28.70
C ARG A 696 4.79 20.32 28.19
N ILE A 697 4.67 20.53 26.89
CA ILE A 697 3.43 20.97 26.25
C ILE A 697 2.62 19.73 25.87
N PRO A 698 1.35 19.60 26.28
CA PRO A 698 0.46 18.56 25.77
C PRO A 698 0.34 18.61 24.25
N PHE A 699 0.30 17.46 23.59
CA PHE A 699 0.16 17.43 22.13
C PHE A 699 -0.73 16.30 21.64
N ALA A 700 -1.35 16.52 20.47
CA ALA A 700 -2.16 15.54 19.78
C ALA A 700 -1.75 15.50 18.30
N ALA A 701 -1.86 14.34 17.67
CA ALA A 701 -1.43 14.13 16.30
C ALA A 701 -2.50 13.41 15.48
N VAL A 702 -2.70 13.87 14.24
CA VAL A 702 -3.32 13.10 13.17
C VAL A 702 -2.24 12.72 12.16
N PHE A 703 -2.43 11.58 11.51
CA PHE A 703 -1.51 11.13 10.47
C PHE A 703 -1.90 11.67 9.10
N GLY A 704 -0.88 12.05 8.34
CA GLY A 704 -0.97 12.31 6.92
C GLY A 704 -0.70 11.09 6.06
N ASN A 705 -0.61 11.32 4.76
CA ASN A 705 -0.35 10.25 3.79
C ASN A 705 1.11 9.84 3.79
N HIS A 706 2.02 10.81 3.70
CA HIS A 706 3.45 10.59 3.62
C HIS A 706 4.01 9.91 4.87
N ASP A 707 3.41 10.15 6.05
CA ASP A 707 3.83 9.56 7.33
C ASP A 707 4.02 8.03 7.29
N SER A 708 3.32 7.32 6.40
CA SER A 708 3.38 5.86 6.30
C SER A 708 3.69 5.33 4.89
N GLU A 709 4.04 6.19 3.94
CA GLU A 709 4.25 5.83 2.53
C GLU A 709 5.54 5.08 2.21
N GLY A 710 6.58 5.31 3.01
CA GLY A 710 7.89 4.70 2.77
C GLY A 710 7.86 3.18 2.86
N VAL A 711 8.65 2.52 2.00
CA VAL A 711 8.79 1.04 1.97
C VAL A 711 9.17 0.48 3.35
N HIS A 712 10.00 1.23 4.08
CA HIS A 712 10.48 0.88 5.42
C HIS A 712 9.85 1.73 6.53
N ALA A 713 8.94 2.67 6.20
CA ALA A 713 8.23 3.47 7.19
C ALA A 713 7.41 2.57 8.12
N LEU A 714 7.17 2.96 9.36
CA LEU A 714 6.26 2.25 10.28
C LEU A 714 4.79 2.47 9.86
N SER A 715 3.91 1.50 10.19
CA SER A 715 2.48 1.72 9.98
C SER A 715 1.96 2.78 10.95
N ARG A 716 0.85 3.45 10.62
CA ARG A 716 0.21 4.44 11.51
C ARG A 716 -0.11 3.85 12.88
N THR A 717 -0.53 2.57 12.95
CA THR A 717 -0.76 1.85 14.22
C THR A 717 0.52 1.68 15.04
N ALA A 718 1.64 1.33 14.40
CA ALA A 718 2.92 1.22 15.08
C ALA A 718 3.43 2.60 15.55
N GLN A 719 3.27 3.64 14.73
CA GLN A 719 3.59 5.02 15.12
C GLN A 719 2.70 5.51 16.27
N MET A 720 1.40 5.22 16.24
CA MET A 720 0.48 5.55 17.35
C MET A 720 0.91 4.86 18.64
N SER A 721 1.34 3.60 18.59
CA SER A 721 1.90 2.90 19.76
C SER A 721 3.12 3.63 20.33
N ILE A 722 4.02 4.14 19.48
CA ILE A 722 5.14 4.98 19.92
C ILE A 722 4.62 6.26 20.59
N LEU A 723 3.72 7.00 19.93
CA LEU A 723 3.15 8.24 20.46
C LEU A 723 2.45 8.04 21.82
N GLN A 724 1.66 6.97 21.98
CA GLN A 724 0.96 6.65 23.23
C GLN A 724 1.91 6.43 24.41
N ASN A 725 3.14 5.99 24.14
CA ASN A 725 4.17 5.78 25.15
C ASN A 725 5.02 7.02 25.43
N LEU A 726 4.84 8.11 24.68
CA LEU A 726 5.54 9.37 24.93
C LEU A 726 4.83 10.24 25.99
N PRO A 727 5.59 10.99 26.80
CA PRO A 727 5.01 11.93 27.76
C PRO A 727 4.25 13.04 27.03
N PHE A 728 3.22 13.59 27.69
CA PHE A 728 2.38 14.69 27.18
C PHE A 728 1.54 14.40 25.91
N ASN A 729 1.67 13.23 25.27
CA ASN A 729 0.81 12.84 24.16
C ASN A 729 -0.65 12.62 24.60
N LEU A 730 -1.60 13.16 23.86
CA LEU A 730 -3.04 13.01 24.05
C LEU A 730 -3.71 12.24 22.91
N SER A 731 -2.96 11.81 21.89
CA SER A 731 -3.48 11.07 20.75
C SER A 731 -3.93 9.67 21.13
N GLU A 732 -5.01 9.21 20.50
CA GLU A 732 -5.55 7.87 20.72
C GLU A 732 -5.73 7.14 19.39
N PRO A 733 -5.61 5.80 19.36
CA PRO A 733 -5.87 5.01 18.15
C PRO A 733 -7.32 5.14 17.69
N GLY A 734 -8.23 5.46 18.61
CA GLY A 734 -9.65 5.53 18.37
C GLY A 734 -10.37 4.21 18.65
N PRO A 735 -11.70 4.22 18.58
CA PRO A 735 -12.53 3.03 18.76
C PRO A 735 -12.23 1.95 17.70
N SER A 736 -12.12 0.69 18.11
CA SER A 736 -11.81 -0.44 17.23
C SER A 736 -12.86 -0.69 16.13
N GLN A 737 -14.08 -0.18 16.31
CA GLN A 737 -15.17 -0.26 15.35
C GLN A 737 -15.15 0.83 14.26
N VAL A 738 -14.25 1.82 14.36
CA VAL A 738 -14.06 2.86 13.34
C VAL A 738 -12.79 2.55 12.57
N ASP A 739 -12.90 2.50 11.24
CA ASP A 739 -11.76 2.20 10.38
C ASP A 739 -10.66 3.28 10.46
N GLY A 740 -9.41 2.84 10.38
CA GLY A 740 -8.22 3.67 10.52
C GLY A 740 -7.75 3.91 11.97
N THR A 741 -6.50 4.34 12.12
CA THR A 741 -5.89 4.71 13.41
C THR A 741 -5.84 6.23 13.54
N GLY A 742 -6.26 6.76 14.69
CA GLY A 742 -6.19 8.19 15.02
C GLY A 742 -7.52 8.93 15.03
N ASN A 743 -8.65 8.22 15.13
CA ASN A 743 -9.98 8.83 15.25
C ASN A 743 -10.33 9.08 16.73
N PHE A 744 -10.20 10.32 17.21
CA PHE A 744 -10.47 10.64 18.63
C PHE A 744 -10.94 12.09 18.80
N TYR A 745 -11.28 12.46 20.03
CA TYR A 745 -11.60 13.84 20.40
C TYR A 745 -10.95 14.21 21.73
N LEU A 746 -10.74 15.51 21.92
CA LEU A 746 -10.27 16.09 23.17
C LEU A 746 -11.22 17.17 23.64
N GLN A 747 -11.29 17.37 24.96
CA GLN A 747 -12.10 18.42 25.57
C GLN A 747 -11.21 19.42 26.29
N VAL A 748 -11.49 20.70 26.08
CA VAL A 748 -10.91 21.80 26.86
C VAL A 748 -11.97 22.28 27.82
N LEU A 749 -11.69 22.18 29.12
CA LEU A 749 -12.61 22.56 30.18
C LEU A 749 -12.46 24.04 30.53
N ALA A 750 -13.49 24.58 31.19
CA ALA A 750 -13.46 25.91 31.79
C ALA A 750 -12.35 26.05 32.85
N PRO A 751 -12.00 27.30 33.22
CA PRO A 751 -11.06 27.53 34.30
C PRO A 751 -11.52 26.85 35.59
N PHE A 752 -10.57 26.24 36.30
CA PHE A 752 -10.85 25.60 37.60
C PHE A 752 -11.55 26.59 38.55
N PRO A 753 -12.60 26.18 39.29
CA PRO A 753 -13.01 24.80 39.57
C PRO A 753 -14.12 24.22 38.67
N SER A 754 -14.53 24.90 37.58
CA SER A 754 -15.57 24.34 36.70
C SER A 754 -15.02 23.12 35.94
N GLU A 755 -15.88 22.11 35.81
CA GLU A 755 -15.63 20.89 35.02
C GLU A 755 -16.39 20.91 33.69
N ASP A 756 -16.95 22.07 33.33
CA ASP A 756 -17.74 22.20 32.10
C ASP A 756 -16.81 22.27 30.88
N PRO A 757 -17.06 21.49 29.82
CA PRO A 757 -16.32 21.59 28.57
C PRO A 757 -16.70 22.86 27.82
N LEU A 758 -15.69 23.62 27.37
CA LEU A 758 -15.85 24.83 26.55
C LEU A 758 -15.47 24.60 25.08
N ILE A 759 -14.53 23.71 24.80
CA ILE A 759 -14.14 23.35 23.43
C ILE A 759 -14.11 21.84 23.29
N ASN A 760 -14.76 21.31 22.25
CA ASN A 760 -14.48 19.97 21.72
C ASN A 760 -13.55 20.09 20.51
N ILE A 761 -12.49 19.30 20.49
CA ILE A 761 -11.55 19.22 19.37
C ILE A 761 -11.66 17.82 18.78
N ILE A 762 -12.05 17.74 17.50
CA ILE A 762 -12.27 16.49 16.78
C ILE A 762 -11.09 16.22 15.85
N PHE A 763 -10.59 14.99 15.89
CA PHE A 763 -9.48 14.52 15.06
C PHE A 763 -9.98 13.38 14.17
N PRO A 764 -10.62 13.68 13.01
CA PRO A 764 -11.06 12.65 12.08
C PRO A 764 -9.90 12.20 11.18
N ARG A 765 -9.88 10.91 10.85
CA ARG A 765 -8.96 10.35 9.86
C ARG A 765 -9.68 10.12 8.53
N PHE A 766 -9.04 10.47 7.42
CA PHE A 766 -9.44 10.00 6.10
C PHE A 766 -8.81 8.64 5.81
N ALA A 767 -9.61 7.63 5.46
CA ALA A 767 -9.07 6.35 5.03
C ALA A 767 -8.19 6.58 3.79
N GLN A 768 -6.96 6.07 3.83
CA GLN A 768 -6.12 5.95 2.65
C GLN A 768 -5.61 4.51 2.57
N PRO A 769 -5.51 3.94 1.37
CA PRO A 769 -4.94 2.61 1.21
C PRO A 769 -3.55 2.57 1.81
N ASN A 770 -3.30 1.54 2.62
CA ASN A 770 -2.04 1.31 3.30
C ASN A 770 -0.97 0.91 2.25
N PRO A 771 0.11 1.67 2.07
CA PRO A 771 1.11 1.36 1.03
C PRO A 771 1.93 0.11 1.36
N LYS A 772 1.93 -0.34 2.62
CA LYS A 772 2.57 -1.60 3.06
C LYS A 772 1.97 -2.89 2.49
N GLN A 773 0.83 -2.82 1.82
CA GLN A 773 0.22 -3.95 1.11
C GLN A 773 0.55 -3.97 -0.38
N ASN A 774 1.43 -3.10 -0.88
CA ASN A 774 1.73 -3.00 -2.31
C ASN A 774 3.24 -3.03 -2.60
N PRO A 775 3.87 -4.21 -2.72
CA PRO A 775 5.29 -4.33 -3.03
C PRO A 775 5.51 -4.20 -4.55
N GLN A 776 5.42 -2.98 -5.10
CA GLN A 776 5.99 -2.68 -6.42
C GLN A 776 6.92 -1.46 -6.40
N PRO A 777 8.07 -1.52 -7.08
CA PRO A 777 9.03 -0.42 -7.10
C PRO A 777 8.56 0.70 -8.05
N ARG A 778 8.41 1.91 -7.46
CA ARG A 778 8.47 3.22 -8.14
C ARG A 778 7.51 3.42 -9.34
N LEU A 779 6.23 3.57 -9.05
CA LEU A 779 5.30 4.41 -9.83
C LEU A 779 4.70 5.46 -8.88
N ARG A 780 4.76 6.73 -9.28
CA ARG A 780 4.35 7.89 -8.48
C ARG A 780 2.86 7.84 -8.13
N PRO A 781 2.44 8.38 -6.97
CA PRO A 781 1.06 8.41 -6.53
C PRO A 781 0.36 9.63 -7.11
N TYR A 782 -0.70 9.45 -7.90
CA TYR A 782 -1.72 10.51 -8.08
C TYR A 782 -3.10 9.98 -8.54
N HIS A 783 -3.33 8.67 -8.45
CA HIS A 783 -4.66 8.10 -8.65
C HIS A 783 -5.09 7.43 -7.35
N ALA A 784 -5.62 8.26 -6.46
CA ALA A 784 -6.39 7.80 -5.33
C ALA A 784 -7.44 6.79 -5.83
N LYS A 785 -7.39 5.57 -5.30
CA LYS A 785 -8.59 4.73 -5.14
C LYS A 785 -9.68 5.66 -4.59
N PRO A 786 -10.95 5.58 -5.04
CA PRO A 786 -12.00 6.44 -4.48
C PRO A 786 -11.86 6.36 -2.97
N ASN A 787 -11.56 7.51 -2.34
CA ASN A 787 -11.53 7.63 -0.90
C ASN A 787 -12.89 7.10 -0.47
N ARG A 788 -12.93 5.84 -0.02
CA ARG A 788 -14.05 5.31 0.75
C ARG A 788 -14.08 6.23 1.92
N LEU A 789 -15.00 7.17 1.82
CA LEU A 789 -15.28 8.05 2.91
C LEU A 789 -15.59 7.15 4.07
N VAL A 790 -15.07 7.58 5.20
CA VAL A 790 -15.51 7.20 6.52
C VAL A 790 -17.02 7.49 6.58
N HIS A 791 -17.81 6.61 5.96
CA HIS A 791 -19.16 6.29 6.39
C HIS A 791 -19.10 5.54 7.72
N ALA A 792 -17.91 5.18 8.21
CA ALA A 792 -17.66 4.72 9.56
C ALA A 792 -17.98 5.84 10.57
N ASP A 793 -19.26 5.93 10.90
CA ASP A 793 -19.74 6.11 12.26
C ASP A 793 -19.26 7.40 12.96
N PHE A 794 -19.49 8.54 12.30
CA PHE A 794 -19.74 9.79 13.01
C PHE A 794 -20.90 9.66 14.01
N SER A 795 -21.66 8.56 14.04
CA SER A 795 -22.69 8.26 15.05
C SER A 795 -22.13 8.22 16.49
N ASN A 796 -20.94 7.64 16.72
CA ASN A 796 -20.31 7.55 18.04
C ASN A 796 -19.71 8.90 18.51
N ILE A 797 -19.10 9.67 17.58
CA ILE A 797 -18.66 11.05 17.84
C ILE A 797 -19.88 11.96 18.04
N SER A 798 -20.92 11.78 17.23
CA SER A 798 -22.23 12.47 17.31
C SER A 798 -22.97 12.12 18.60
N GLU A 799 -22.82 10.93 19.20
CA GLU A 799 -23.48 10.59 20.48
C GLU A 799 -22.83 11.30 21.69
N SER A 800 -21.49 11.39 21.69
CA SER A 800 -20.74 12.21 22.66
C SER A 800 -21.07 13.71 22.47
N HIS A 801 -21.10 14.19 21.22
CA HIS A 801 -21.53 15.53 20.85
C HIS A 801 -23.00 15.81 21.22
N LYS A 802 -23.92 14.86 21.02
CA LYS A 802 -25.34 14.96 21.37
C LYS A 802 -25.54 15.06 22.87
N THR A 803 -24.74 14.35 23.66
CA THR A 803 -24.79 14.38 25.13
C THR A 803 -24.39 15.77 25.65
N LEU A 804 -23.32 16.35 25.07
CA LEU A 804 -22.85 17.71 25.40
C LEU A 804 -23.79 18.80 24.88
N ARG A 805 -24.35 18.62 23.67
CA ARG A 805 -25.38 19.51 23.10
C ARG A 805 -26.69 19.49 23.89
N LYS A 806 -27.06 18.36 24.49
CA LYS A 806 -28.19 18.27 25.43
C LYS A 806 -27.91 19.06 26.72
N ALA A 807 -26.67 19.07 27.21
CA ALA A 807 -26.29 19.93 28.34
C ALA A 807 -26.43 21.43 28.00
N ARG A 808 -26.07 21.85 26.76
CA ARG A 808 -26.25 23.21 26.23
C ARG A 808 -27.73 23.64 26.14
N HIS A 809 -28.66 22.72 25.93
CA HIS A 809 -30.06 23.07 25.71
C HIS A 809 -30.80 23.49 27.00
N ASN A 810 -30.27 23.13 28.16
CA ASN A 810 -30.84 23.45 29.47
C ASN A 810 -30.33 24.77 30.04
N ASP A 811 -29.24 25.34 29.52
CA ASP A 811 -28.63 26.57 30.03
C ASP A 811 -28.24 27.51 28.87
N LYS A 812 -29.05 28.54 28.63
CA LYS A 812 -28.90 29.46 27.48
C LYS A 812 -27.64 30.34 27.55
N ASP A 813 -26.94 30.33 28.67
CA ASP A 813 -25.78 31.18 28.94
C ASP A 813 -24.42 30.45 28.79
N ASN A 814 -24.40 29.16 28.46
CA ASN A 814 -23.14 28.40 28.34
C ASN A 814 -22.51 28.47 26.93
N PHE A 815 -21.39 29.19 26.83
CA PHE A 815 -20.53 29.29 25.66
C PHE A 815 -19.79 27.97 25.39
N HIS A 816 -19.92 27.40 24.18
CA HIS A 816 -19.24 26.16 23.78
C HIS A 816 -18.88 26.20 22.28
N LEU A 817 -17.69 25.71 21.91
CA LEU A 817 -17.19 25.62 20.53
C LEU A 817 -16.80 24.19 20.15
N SER A 818 -16.89 23.88 18.85
CA SER A 818 -16.36 22.64 18.27
C SER A 818 -15.37 22.97 17.17
N LEU A 819 -14.15 22.42 17.26
CA LEU A 819 -13.08 22.56 16.28
C LEU A 819 -12.73 21.21 15.67
N THR A 820 -12.28 21.20 14.43
CA THR A 820 -11.80 19.98 13.76
C THR A 820 -10.37 20.18 13.26
N PHE A 821 -9.49 19.21 13.47
CA PHE A 821 -8.15 19.18 12.87
C PHE A 821 -7.95 17.89 12.08
N LEU A 822 -7.57 18.02 10.82
CA LEU A 822 -7.38 16.90 9.92
C LEU A 822 -6.17 17.17 9.00
N HIS A 823 -5.73 16.15 8.28
CA HIS A 823 -4.59 16.30 7.37
C HIS A 823 -5.02 16.68 5.95
N ILE A 824 -5.85 15.86 5.29
CA ILE A 824 -6.21 16.05 3.86
C ILE A 824 -7.39 17.03 3.73
N PRO A 825 -7.28 18.08 2.90
CA PRO A 825 -8.33 19.09 2.78
C PRO A 825 -9.63 18.50 2.23
N LEU A 826 -10.76 19.04 2.71
CA LEU A 826 -12.06 18.71 2.14
C LEU A 826 -12.19 19.27 0.72
N PRO A 827 -13.04 18.70 -0.14
CA PRO A 827 -13.31 19.25 -1.48
C PRO A 827 -13.77 20.73 -1.45
N GLU A 828 -14.38 21.17 -0.36
CA GLU A 828 -14.78 22.57 -0.14
C GLU A 828 -13.60 23.55 -0.10
N PHE A 829 -12.40 23.10 0.26
CA PHE A 829 -11.20 23.93 0.15
C PHE A 829 -10.88 24.25 -1.31
N ALA A 830 -11.21 23.38 -2.26
CA ALA A 830 -11.04 23.60 -3.70
C ALA A 830 -12.22 24.33 -4.36
N ASN A 831 -13.29 24.64 -3.61
CA ASN A 831 -14.50 25.23 -4.16
C ASN A 831 -14.22 26.62 -4.76
N PRO A 832 -14.58 26.88 -6.04
CA PRO A 832 -14.37 28.19 -6.67
C PRO A 832 -15.07 29.35 -5.96
N ASN A 833 -16.15 29.07 -5.22
CA ASN A 833 -16.90 30.07 -4.47
C ASN A 833 -16.33 30.32 -3.06
N LEU A 834 -15.30 29.58 -2.63
CA LEU A 834 -14.69 29.79 -1.32
C LEU A 834 -14.07 31.18 -1.23
N ARG A 835 -14.61 32.01 -0.33
CA ARG A 835 -14.10 33.36 -0.11
C ARG A 835 -12.91 33.29 0.84
N ILE A 836 -11.71 33.46 0.31
CA ILE A 836 -10.50 33.59 1.10
C ILE A 836 -10.50 34.97 1.78
N CYS A 837 -10.45 34.99 3.11
CA CYS A 837 -10.48 36.22 3.90
C CYS A 837 -9.07 36.71 4.26
N LYS A 838 -8.18 35.78 4.65
CA LYS A 838 -6.78 36.04 5.03
C LYS A 838 -5.87 34.91 4.56
N GLY A 839 -4.57 35.19 4.39
CA GLY A 839 -3.59 34.28 3.82
C GLY A 839 -3.74 34.12 2.30
N ARG A 840 -3.04 33.12 1.74
CA ARG A 840 -2.92 32.92 0.28
C ARG A 840 -3.10 31.45 -0.09
N ARG A 841 -3.80 31.23 -1.20
CA ARG A 841 -3.75 29.97 -1.95
C ARG A 841 -2.57 30.07 -2.91
N ARG A 842 -1.49 29.36 -2.62
CA ARG A 842 -0.24 29.38 -3.40
C ARG A 842 -0.09 28.14 -4.30
N GLU A 843 -0.82 27.08 -3.99
CA GLU A 843 -0.90 25.89 -4.83
C GLU A 843 -2.34 25.40 -4.98
N PRO A 844 -2.62 24.56 -6.01
CA PRO A 844 -3.90 23.88 -6.12
C PRO A 844 -4.22 23.09 -4.86
N THR A 845 -5.49 23.01 -4.49
CA THR A 845 -5.88 22.18 -3.35
C THR A 845 -5.91 20.72 -3.77
N GLU A 846 -5.13 19.89 -3.08
CA GLU A 846 -5.01 18.45 -3.33
C GLU A 846 -5.94 17.68 -2.37
N GLY A 847 -7.24 17.82 -2.61
CA GLY A 847 -8.29 17.14 -1.85
C GLY A 847 -8.83 15.88 -2.54
N PRO A 848 -9.69 15.10 -1.85
CA PRO A 848 -10.45 14.03 -2.49
C PRO A 848 -11.22 14.56 -3.70
N SER A 849 -11.21 13.83 -4.82
CA SER A 849 -12.01 14.19 -6.00
C SER A 849 -13.52 13.98 -5.80
N VAL A 850 -13.91 13.25 -4.75
CA VAL A 850 -15.30 12.93 -4.40
C VAL A 850 -15.72 13.73 -3.18
N ASN A 851 -16.82 14.49 -3.29
CA ASN A 851 -17.44 15.13 -2.14
C ASN A 851 -18.30 14.13 -1.37
N SER A 852 -17.97 14.01 -0.09
CA SER A 852 -18.57 13.10 0.87
C SER A 852 -19.75 13.61 1.64
N HIS A 853 -20.04 14.91 1.46
CA HIS A 853 -20.92 15.65 2.34
C HIS A 853 -20.42 15.71 3.79
N PHE A 854 -19.11 15.49 4.03
CA PHE A 854 -18.53 15.62 5.37
C PHE A 854 -18.61 17.06 5.88
N TYR A 855 -18.44 18.04 4.99
CA TYR A 855 -18.67 19.44 5.35
C TYR A 855 -20.09 19.68 5.88
N ASP A 856 -21.11 19.05 5.29
CA ASP A 856 -22.50 19.15 5.75
C ASP A 856 -22.68 18.57 7.16
N VAL A 857 -21.93 17.49 7.48
CA VAL A 857 -21.88 16.92 8.84
C VAL A 857 -21.26 17.91 9.82
N LEU A 858 -20.15 18.57 9.46
CA LEU A 858 -19.52 19.58 10.29
C LEU A 858 -20.45 20.77 10.58
N VAL A 859 -21.19 21.23 9.56
CA VAL A 859 -22.23 22.27 9.70
C VAL A 859 -23.33 21.82 10.68
N LYS A 860 -23.81 20.58 10.53
CA LYS A 860 -24.88 20.02 11.39
C LYS A 860 -24.46 19.85 12.85
N GLU A 861 -23.18 19.56 13.08
CA GLU A 861 -22.58 19.34 14.40
C GLU A 861 -22.05 20.64 15.04
N ASP A 862 -22.41 21.81 14.49
CA ASP A 862 -22.01 23.15 14.99
C ASP A 862 -20.47 23.29 15.10
N VAL A 863 -19.71 22.69 14.18
CA VAL A 863 -18.27 22.93 14.06
C VAL A 863 -18.06 24.32 13.49
N VAL A 864 -17.24 25.12 14.18
CA VAL A 864 -17.07 26.55 13.85
C VAL A 864 -15.83 26.83 13.02
N ALA A 865 -14.82 25.96 13.11
CA ALA A 865 -13.59 26.06 12.32
C ALA A 865 -12.91 24.70 12.17
N LEU A 866 -12.20 24.56 11.05
CA LEU A 866 -11.43 23.39 10.68
C LEU A 866 -10.02 23.80 10.27
N GLY A 867 -9.02 23.17 10.89
CA GLY A 867 -7.61 23.27 10.54
C GLY A 867 -7.15 22.07 9.70
N CYS A 868 -6.40 22.34 8.63
CA CYS A 868 -5.93 21.36 7.65
C CYS A 868 -4.41 21.47 7.37
N GLY A 869 -3.76 20.37 6.99
CA GLY A 869 -2.39 20.31 6.44
C GLY A 869 -2.37 20.03 4.93
N HIS A 870 -1.41 19.20 4.48
CA HIS A 870 -1.30 18.55 3.16
C HIS A 870 -0.86 19.44 2.01
N ASP A 871 -1.52 20.57 1.81
CA ASP A 871 -1.10 21.54 0.79
C ASP A 871 -0.05 22.47 1.41
N HIS A 872 1.20 22.02 1.32
CA HIS A 872 2.44 22.57 1.86
C HIS A 872 2.54 24.10 1.92
N VAL A 873 2.20 24.82 0.85
CA VAL A 873 2.38 26.28 0.72
C VAL A 873 1.09 27.09 0.85
N ASN A 874 -0.06 26.42 1.05
CA ASN A 874 -1.33 27.07 1.34
C ASN A 874 -1.40 27.48 2.82
N ASP A 875 -1.75 28.75 3.09
CA ASP A 875 -1.79 29.31 4.45
C ASP A 875 -3.04 30.15 4.71
N PHE A 876 -4.09 29.96 3.92
CA PHE A 876 -5.28 30.80 3.97
C PHE A 876 -6.36 30.29 4.95
N CYS A 877 -7.22 31.22 5.36
CA CYS A 877 -8.52 30.94 5.98
C CYS A 877 -9.64 31.50 5.10
N GLY A 878 -10.66 30.68 4.82
CA GLY A 878 -11.80 31.06 4.00
C GLY A 878 -13.14 30.54 4.50
N LEU A 879 -14.20 31.10 3.95
CA LEU A 879 -15.59 30.72 4.21
C LEU A 879 -16.37 30.54 2.90
N LEU A 880 -17.22 29.52 2.87
CA LEU A 880 -18.20 29.40 1.79
C LEU A 880 -19.30 30.45 1.96
N PRO A 881 -19.78 31.06 0.86
CA PRO A 881 -20.91 31.98 0.89
C PRO A 881 -22.16 31.27 1.40
N ARG A 882 -23.04 32.02 2.07
CA ARG A 882 -24.37 31.51 2.42
C ARG A 882 -25.17 31.29 1.14
N GLU A 883 -25.69 30.09 0.93
CA GLU A 883 -26.76 29.87 -0.03
C GLU A 883 -27.99 30.65 0.46
N ASP A 884 -28.49 31.56 -0.38
CA ASP A 884 -29.72 32.36 -0.27
C ASP A 884 -29.71 33.63 0.60
N GLU A 885 -29.49 34.79 -0.04
CA GLU A 885 -29.93 36.12 0.44
C GLU A 885 -31.47 36.28 0.44
N GLY A 886 -32.24 35.19 0.60
CA GLY A 886 -33.71 35.20 0.44
C GLY A 886 -34.52 34.29 1.37
N MET A 887 -33.89 33.51 2.27
CA MET A 887 -34.61 32.66 3.23
C MET A 887 -33.93 32.70 4.61
N GLU A 888 -34.69 33.08 5.64
CA GLU A 888 -34.22 33.51 6.96
C GLU A 888 -33.53 32.44 7.87
N THR A 889 -33.14 31.24 7.41
CA THR A 889 -32.85 30.14 8.38
C THR A 889 -31.70 29.14 8.09
N LYS A 890 -30.73 29.38 7.21
CA LYS A 890 -29.52 28.50 7.13
C LYS A 890 -28.35 29.01 8.01
N LYS A 891 -27.86 28.15 8.91
CA LYS A 891 -26.63 28.37 9.74
C LYS A 891 -25.38 28.49 8.84
N ARG A 892 -24.39 29.29 9.25
CA ARG A 892 -23.08 29.36 8.57
C ARG A 892 -22.30 28.07 8.81
N GLY A 893 -21.54 27.64 7.82
CA GLY A 893 -20.58 26.54 7.99
C GLY A 893 -19.26 26.99 8.61
N PRO A 894 -18.37 26.02 8.90
CA PRO A 894 -17.09 26.28 9.56
C PRO A 894 -16.13 27.10 8.69
N TRP A 895 -15.24 27.83 9.34
CA TRP A 895 -14.02 28.34 8.70
C TRP A 895 -13.13 27.20 8.22
N LEU A 896 -12.62 27.31 7.00
CA LEU A 896 -11.68 26.37 6.40
C LEU A 896 -10.29 27.02 6.37
N CYS A 897 -9.36 26.51 7.18
CA CYS A 897 -8.04 27.10 7.37
C CYS A 897 -6.92 26.09 7.15
N TYR A 898 -5.93 26.44 6.33
CA TYR A 898 -4.67 25.69 6.25
C TYR A 898 -3.70 26.13 7.35
N GLY A 899 -2.98 25.17 7.94
CA GLY A 899 -1.95 25.42 8.94
C GLY A 899 -0.70 26.10 8.40
N GLY A 900 -0.41 25.91 7.10
CA GLY A 900 0.89 26.17 6.48
C GLY A 900 1.90 25.06 6.79
N GLY A 901 2.84 24.82 5.86
CA GLY A 901 3.95 23.89 6.07
C GLY A 901 4.99 24.46 7.02
N THR A 902 5.28 23.73 8.10
CA THR A 902 6.27 24.13 9.12
C THR A 902 7.67 23.60 8.80
N GLY A 903 7.79 22.63 7.89
CA GLY A 903 9.04 22.01 7.50
C GLY A 903 9.93 22.86 6.60
N PHE A 904 11.22 22.52 6.62
CA PHE A 904 12.21 22.87 5.59
C PHE A 904 12.59 21.66 4.74
N GLY A 905 11.97 20.50 4.99
CA GLY A 905 12.18 19.27 4.22
C GLY A 905 11.22 19.17 3.04
N GLY A 906 11.61 18.49 1.96
CA GLY A 906 10.73 18.25 0.81
C GLY A 906 10.51 19.48 -0.08
N MET A 907 9.30 19.63 -0.63
CA MET A 907 8.93 20.70 -1.59
C MET A 907 8.75 22.09 -0.93
N GLU A 908 8.93 22.18 0.39
CA GLU A 908 8.60 23.34 1.25
C GLU A 908 9.69 24.41 1.33
N CYS A 909 10.90 24.11 0.87
CA CYS A 909 11.99 25.10 0.85
C CYS A 909 11.59 26.37 0.07
N MET A 910 10.65 26.30 -0.87
CA MET A 910 10.36 27.37 -1.83
C MET A 910 9.56 28.56 -1.27
N VAL A 911 8.82 28.43 -0.16
CA VAL A 911 7.92 29.52 0.29
C VAL A 911 7.76 29.56 1.82
N GLY A 912 8.82 29.98 2.53
CA GLY A 912 8.78 30.47 3.91
C GLY A 912 7.92 29.67 4.90
N SER A 913 8.55 28.76 5.66
CA SER A 913 7.88 27.90 6.63
C SER A 913 7.05 28.69 7.64
N GLY A 914 5.86 28.16 7.93
CA GLY A 914 4.87 28.79 8.79
C GLY A 914 4.15 27.82 9.72
N GLY A 915 3.69 28.32 10.86
CA GLY A 915 2.83 27.59 11.80
C GLY A 915 1.63 28.44 12.22
N ARG A 916 0.44 27.85 12.24
CA ARG A 916 -0.80 28.54 12.60
C ARG A 916 -1.06 28.47 14.10
N VAL A 917 -1.47 29.60 14.67
CA VAL A 917 -1.87 29.71 16.06
C VAL A 917 -3.37 29.96 16.14
N TRP A 918 -4.02 29.33 17.11
CA TRP A 918 -5.43 29.49 17.43
C TRP A 918 -5.55 29.91 18.89
N GLU A 919 -6.23 31.01 19.17
CA GLU A 919 -6.45 31.48 20.55
C GLU A 919 -7.93 31.69 20.81
N LEU A 920 -8.44 30.97 21.80
CA LEU A 920 -9.71 31.29 22.44
C LEU A 920 -9.46 32.32 23.55
N ASP A 921 -10.26 33.37 23.57
CA ASP A 921 -10.32 34.36 24.64
C ASP A 921 -11.75 34.45 25.19
N THR A 922 -11.94 33.99 26.43
CA THR A 922 -13.23 34.02 27.14
C THR A 922 -13.36 35.22 28.09
N GLY A 923 -12.31 36.04 28.24
CA GLY A 923 -12.27 37.14 29.21
C GLY A 923 -13.12 38.37 28.83
N MET A 924 -13.56 38.50 27.57
CA MET A 924 -14.29 39.67 27.05
C MET A 924 -15.83 39.53 27.02
N GLY A 925 -16.41 38.61 27.79
CA GLY A 925 -17.87 38.49 27.97
C GLY A 925 -18.65 37.83 26.82
N ARG A 926 -18.09 37.78 25.62
CA ARG A 926 -18.53 36.92 24.50
C ARG A 926 -17.27 36.23 23.97
N GLY A 927 -17.11 34.93 24.20
CA GLY A 927 -15.86 34.24 23.85
C GLY A 927 -15.48 34.44 22.38
N VAL A 928 -14.20 34.71 22.13
CA VAL A 928 -13.66 35.06 20.81
C VAL A 928 -12.60 34.04 20.39
N LEU A 929 -12.75 33.45 19.21
CA LEU A 929 -11.73 32.60 18.58
C LEU A 929 -10.98 33.40 17.51
N ARG A 930 -9.66 33.50 17.66
CA ARG A 930 -8.77 34.16 16.69
C ARG A 930 -7.75 33.17 16.15
N THR A 931 -7.26 33.44 14.94
CA THR A 931 -6.10 32.74 14.39
C THR A 931 -5.14 33.70 13.69
N TRP A 932 -3.86 33.36 13.68
CA TRP A 932 -2.79 34.05 12.96
C TRP A 932 -1.69 33.06 12.57
N LEU A 933 -0.79 33.48 11.69
CA LEU A 933 0.41 32.73 11.30
C LEU A 933 1.65 33.26 12.01
N ARG A 934 2.58 32.35 12.28
CA ARG A 934 3.99 32.63 12.56
C ARG A 934 4.81 32.14 11.39
N VAL A 935 5.75 32.96 10.93
CA VAL A 935 6.65 32.67 9.82
C VAL A 935 8.09 32.83 10.29
N GLU A 936 9.01 32.09 9.68
CA GLU A 936 10.39 31.94 10.16
C GLU A 936 11.10 33.23 10.58
N TYR A 937 11.00 34.28 9.75
CA TYR A 937 11.71 35.55 9.96
C TYR A 937 10.80 36.67 10.49
N GLY A 938 9.54 36.36 10.79
CA GLY A 938 8.54 37.32 11.26
C GLY A 938 8.39 37.32 12.78
N LYS A 939 8.68 38.46 13.43
CA LYS A 939 8.37 38.63 14.87
C LYS A 939 6.88 38.93 15.12
N GLU A 940 6.20 39.47 14.12
CA GLU A 940 4.80 39.91 14.20
C GLU A 940 3.84 38.78 13.86
N ARG A 941 2.58 38.95 14.27
CA ARG A 941 1.49 38.04 13.89
C ARG A 941 1.11 38.38 12.46
N VAL A 942 1.06 37.37 11.60
CA VAL A 942 0.69 37.55 10.19
C VAL A 942 -0.75 37.08 10.00
N ASP A 943 -1.51 37.81 9.19
CA ASP A 943 -2.86 37.41 8.76
C ASP A 943 -3.84 37.10 9.91
N GLU A 944 -3.76 37.87 11.00
CA GLU A 944 -4.66 37.72 12.15
C GLU A 944 -6.13 37.95 11.75
N VAL A 945 -7.01 37.03 12.13
CA VAL A 945 -8.45 37.06 11.85
C VAL A 945 -9.26 36.54 13.03
N VAL A 946 -10.42 37.17 13.27
CA VAL A 946 -11.44 36.70 14.22
C VAL A 946 -12.37 35.75 13.48
N LEU A 947 -12.40 34.49 13.91
CA LEU A 947 -13.21 33.44 13.30
C LEU A 947 -14.61 33.40 13.91
N VAL A 948 -14.69 33.53 15.23
CA VAL A 948 -15.92 33.34 16.02
C VAL A 948 -16.00 34.41 17.10
N GLU A 949 -17.19 34.97 17.30
CA GLU A 949 -17.50 35.86 18.42
C GLU A 949 -18.84 35.45 19.04
N GLY A 950 -18.86 35.23 20.37
CA GLY A 950 -20.08 34.84 21.08
C GLY A 950 -20.65 33.49 20.66
N GLY A 951 -19.83 32.61 20.09
CA GLY A 951 -20.25 31.28 19.61
C GLY A 951 -20.74 31.25 18.16
N GLU A 952 -20.79 32.40 17.48
CA GLU A 952 -21.25 32.54 16.10
C GLU A 952 -20.08 32.79 15.13
N VAL A 953 -20.15 32.15 13.96
CA VAL A 953 -19.15 32.29 12.88
C VAL A 953 -19.25 33.69 12.24
N MET A 954 -18.15 34.43 12.27
CA MET A 954 -18.06 35.80 11.75
C MET A 954 -17.84 35.82 10.23
N SER A 955 -18.26 36.88 9.53
CA SER A 955 -18.22 36.94 8.06
C SER A 955 -16.86 37.31 7.43
N GLY A 956 -15.80 37.39 8.24
CA GLY A 956 -14.47 37.82 7.80
C GLY A 956 -14.33 39.33 7.61
#